data_AF-A0A0Q7FID1-F1
#
_entry.id   AF-A0A0Q7FID1-F1
#
_cell.length_a   1.000
_cell.length_b   1.000
_cell.length_c   1.000
_cell.angle_alpha   90.00
_cell.angle_beta   90.00
_cell.angle_gamma   90.00
#
_symmetry.space_group_name_H-M   'P 1'
#
loop_
_entity.id
_entity.type
_entity.pdbx_description
1 polymer ?
#
loop_
_entity_poly.entity_id
_entity_poly.type
_entity_poly.pdbx_seq_one_letter_code
_entity_poly.pdbx_strand_id
1 'polypeptide(L)'
;METIIVFSHLRWDFVYQRPQQLLTRLAQHFKVLFVEEPLHDDGQARMTTYQPASNVTVCQPHTPSRAAGFHDDQIPLLQPLLEGLVPDGEQPIVWFYTPMALPLLAKLHPSRVVYDCMDELSAFKNPPRQLLQRETALLNRADVVFTGGPSLYEAKRTRHPNVHCLPSSVDVVHFEHALDRGNSHPLQQQIARPRLGFYGVLDERLDTELIGALADAHPEWQIVLVGPVVKIAPETLPQRPNVHYLGQQSYEALPQFLAGWDVCLMPFALNEATRYISPTKVLEYMAAELPIVSTAIADVVKPYGGTVAIGYSHAEFITHCEAALAQTPQQRSAMAANMRAIVERTSWDATADAMRALIGSAPPGTAAAADADAAGPADAGAARDAQAPAAAAQEPAKVNPLRAQTPAQQFGTVIIGAGPTGLSAAYHLDADALLLERGATVGGWCRSIRQNGFTFDHAGHIMFSNDPYVLKLYDTLLGDNQHWQMREAWIYSKQVFTRYPFQGALHGLPPDVIKECIMGAIEARYGKAAGEGEASAAPACKTEAVEDCCADGTADAFNGSAAQDGGQQKQDAAPPRGRSFEEFIHQVWGAGIARHFAIPYNRKLWTVPLSEMETSWLGGRVPLPDLGEIIDGALKPVARPMGPNARFGYPRRGGFQALMDGFLPHIRGKIELNADVVQLLPSERTVALADGRRFQYQRLISTMPLPELVRLVGAEAPPEVRAAARGLRHVSVRCVNIGIARTDVTDKHWIYYPEDTIFHRIFVQGNASPECNPPGGFGFTCEITYSPTKPLPVDGDALVARCIADCVKVGIMQPGDQVLTASLVDMPYAYVVYDHARAANVATVRTWMESQGILLAGRYSEWEYYNSDHAFMAGKRAAELAAAALEAPVQAKAARAGGLQAGSSGGEG
;
A
#
# COMPACT_ATOMS: atom_id res chain seq x y z
N MET A 1 12.77 28.01 -36.15
CA MET A 1 12.36 28.21 -34.75
C MET A 1 11.71 26.91 -34.34
N GLU A 2 12.45 26.12 -33.58
CA GLU A 2 12.08 24.74 -33.20
C GLU A 2 10.83 24.73 -32.31
N THR A 3 10.04 23.67 -32.42
CA THR A 3 8.79 23.50 -31.68
C THR A 3 9.02 22.73 -30.38
N ILE A 4 8.61 23.31 -29.25
CA ILE A 4 8.40 22.59 -28.00
C ILE A 4 6.91 22.20 -27.94
N ILE A 5 6.61 20.91 -27.84
CA ILE A 5 5.27 20.43 -27.49
C ILE A 5 5.23 19.99 -26.03
N VAL A 6 4.32 20.55 -25.26
CA VAL A 6 4.25 20.41 -23.80
C VAL A 6 2.97 19.67 -23.41
N PHE A 7 3.09 18.60 -22.65
CA PHE A 7 1.95 17.89 -22.05
C PHE A 7 1.75 18.28 -20.59
N SER A 8 0.58 18.86 -20.28
CA SER A 8 0.30 19.44 -18.97
C SER A 8 -0.98 18.89 -18.34
N HIS A 9 -0.88 18.47 -17.08
CA HIS A 9 -2.04 18.19 -16.23
C HIS A 9 -2.69 19.47 -15.66
N LEU A 10 -2.07 20.63 -15.91
CA LEU A 10 -2.54 21.95 -15.50
C LEU A 10 -3.03 22.71 -16.74
N ARG A 11 -4.22 23.32 -16.65
CA ARG A 11 -4.73 24.23 -17.68
C ARG A 11 -4.07 25.60 -17.58
N TRP A 12 -3.85 26.24 -18.73
CA TRP A 12 -3.12 27.49 -18.83
C TRP A 12 -3.82 28.63 -18.07
N ASP A 13 -5.14 28.76 -18.24
CA ASP A 13 -5.96 29.81 -17.62
C ASP A 13 -6.44 29.48 -16.19
N PHE A 14 -6.05 28.33 -15.60
CA PHE A 14 -6.58 27.93 -14.29
C PHE A 14 -5.84 28.61 -13.13
N VAL A 15 -4.53 28.40 -13.00
CA VAL A 15 -3.68 29.09 -12.03
C VAL A 15 -2.34 29.39 -12.69
N TYR A 16 -2.00 30.68 -12.75
CA TYR A 16 -0.75 31.17 -13.32
C TYR A 16 0.42 30.86 -12.37
N GLN A 17 1.39 30.10 -12.84
CA GLN A 17 2.50 29.58 -12.03
C GLN A 17 3.71 29.23 -12.93
N ARG A 18 4.58 28.33 -12.46
CA ARG A 18 5.84 27.94 -13.10
C ARG A 18 5.75 27.64 -14.62
N PRO A 19 4.77 26.87 -15.14
CA PRO A 19 4.69 26.59 -16.57
C PRO A 19 4.51 27.86 -17.41
N GLN A 20 3.59 28.75 -17.04
CA GLN A 20 3.33 29.98 -17.79
C GLN A 20 4.53 30.94 -17.71
N GLN A 21 5.15 31.07 -16.52
CA GLN A 21 6.34 31.89 -16.31
C GLN A 21 7.55 31.45 -17.16
N LEU A 22 7.80 30.13 -17.25
CA LEU A 22 8.92 29.56 -18.02
C LEU A 22 8.63 29.52 -19.52
N LEU A 23 7.46 29.01 -19.92
CA LEU A 23 7.14 28.79 -21.33
C LEU A 23 6.96 30.08 -22.11
N THR A 24 6.43 31.14 -21.49
CA THR A 24 6.32 32.47 -22.12
C THR A 24 7.70 33.08 -22.41
N ARG A 25 8.73 32.73 -21.62
CA ARG A 25 10.12 33.14 -21.86
C ARG A 25 10.80 32.28 -22.91
N LEU A 26 10.64 30.96 -22.83
CA LEU A 26 11.11 30.03 -23.88
C LEU A 26 10.47 30.32 -25.25
N ALA A 27 9.25 30.87 -25.28
CA ALA A 27 8.56 31.30 -26.50
C ALA A 27 9.23 32.48 -27.24
N GLN A 28 10.25 33.12 -26.66
CA GLN A 28 11.15 34.05 -27.38
C GLN A 28 12.12 33.32 -28.32
N HIS A 29 12.27 31.99 -28.18
CA HIS A 29 13.26 31.17 -28.88
C HIS A 29 12.67 29.90 -29.53
N PHE A 30 11.51 29.44 -29.06
CA PHE A 30 10.81 28.24 -29.54
C PHE A 30 9.34 28.54 -29.86
N LYS A 31 8.72 27.77 -30.76
CA LYS A 31 7.25 27.72 -30.84
C LYS A 31 6.77 26.81 -29.70
N VAL A 32 5.88 27.27 -28.84
CA VAL A 32 5.34 26.45 -27.74
C VAL A 32 3.93 25.99 -28.08
N LEU A 33 3.71 24.67 -28.10
CA LEU A 33 2.40 24.04 -28.23
C LEU A 33 2.03 23.40 -26.89
N PHE A 34 1.16 24.04 -26.12
CA PHE A 34 0.80 23.60 -24.76
C PHE A 34 -0.47 22.77 -24.77
N VAL A 35 -0.33 21.45 -24.73
CA VAL A 35 -1.44 20.49 -24.73
C VAL A 35 -1.98 20.30 -23.31
N GLU A 36 -3.21 20.78 -23.10
CA GLU A 36 -3.94 20.56 -21.85
C GLU A 36 -4.53 19.15 -21.77
N GLU A 37 -5.00 18.79 -20.57
CA GLU A 37 -5.88 17.63 -20.40
C GLU A 37 -7.14 17.74 -21.26
N PRO A 38 -7.65 16.63 -21.84
CA PRO A 38 -8.88 16.66 -22.63
C PRO A 38 -10.08 17.17 -21.84
N LEU A 39 -10.94 17.93 -22.51
CA LEU A 39 -12.27 18.30 -22.06
C LEU A 39 -13.28 17.26 -22.58
N HIS A 40 -14.25 16.90 -21.75
CA HIS A 40 -15.32 16.03 -22.18
C HIS A 40 -16.31 16.78 -23.08
N ASP A 41 -16.62 16.20 -24.24
CA ASP A 41 -17.56 16.68 -25.25
C ASP A 41 -18.16 15.45 -25.93
N ASP A 42 -19.48 15.24 -25.87
CA ASP A 42 -20.16 14.06 -26.44
C ASP A 42 -20.08 13.99 -27.99
N GLY A 43 -19.50 15.00 -28.65
CA GLY A 43 -19.23 15.02 -30.10
C GLY A 43 -18.02 14.20 -30.56
N GLN A 44 -17.64 14.37 -31.83
CA GLN A 44 -16.41 13.78 -32.38
C GLN A 44 -15.17 14.44 -31.75
N ALA A 45 -14.14 13.63 -31.48
CA ALA A 45 -12.87 14.13 -30.95
C ALA A 45 -12.27 15.22 -31.86
N ARG A 46 -11.91 16.37 -31.26
CA ARG A 46 -11.49 17.59 -31.97
C ARG A 46 -10.48 18.38 -31.14
N MET A 47 -9.65 19.19 -31.79
CA MET A 47 -8.73 20.13 -31.11
C MET A 47 -9.24 21.56 -31.28
N THR A 48 -9.31 22.32 -30.19
CA THR A 48 -9.41 23.79 -30.23
C THR A 48 -8.08 24.42 -29.82
N THR A 49 -7.77 25.59 -30.37
CA THR A 49 -6.53 26.31 -30.06
C THR A 49 -6.76 27.80 -29.83
N TYR A 50 -5.93 28.40 -28.99
CA TYR A 50 -5.85 29.85 -28.79
C TYR A 50 -4.41 30.26 -28.44
N GLN A 51 -4.09 31.54 -28.54
CA GLN A 51 -2.74 32.08 -28.30
C GLN A 51 -2.76 33.10 -27.16
N PRO A 52 -2.45 32.70 -25.91
CA PRO A 52 -2.41 33.61 -24.77
C PRO A 52 -1.14 34.48 -24.73
N ALA A 53 -0.09 34.11 -25.46
CA ALA A 53 1.16 34.86 -25.57
C ALA A 53 1.81 34.67 -26.94
N SER A 54 2.75 35.55 -27.30
CA SER A 54 3.49 35.43 -28.57
C SER A 54 4.23 34.09 -28.64
N ASN A 55 4.07 33.38 -29.76
CA ASN A 55 4.59 32.02 -30.02
C ASN A 55 4.13 30.92 -29.04
N VAL A 56 3.20 31.20 -28.11
CA VAL A 56 2.50 30.18 -27.31
C VAL A 56 1.14 29.91 -27.92
N THR A 57 0.91 28.67 -28.36
CA THR A 57 -0.43 28.18 -28.72
C THR A 57 -0.84 27.14 -27.68
N VAL A 58 -1.96 27.37 -26.99
CA VAL A 58 -2.59 26.37 -26.14
C VAL A 58 -3.47 25.48 -27.00
N CYS A 59 -3.34 24.17 -26.82
CA CYS A 59 -4.07 23.12 -27.51
C CYS A 59 -5.00 22.45 -26.50
N GLN A 60 -6.31 22.57 -26.72
CA GLN A 60 -7.36 22.00 -25.88
C GLN A 60 -8.06 20.86 -26.63
N PRO A 61 -7.76 19.59 -26.30
CA PRO A 61 -8.47 18.47 -26.89
C PRO A 61 -9.88 18.40 -26.31
N HIS A 62 -10.86 18.08 -27.15
CA HIS A 62 -12.21 17.72 -26.75
C HIS A 62 -12.50 16.28 -27.17
N THR A 63 -13.09 15.49 -26.29
CA THR A 63 -13.19 14.02 -26.44
C THR A 63 -14.50 13.45 -25.89
N PRO A 64 -15.12 12.45 -26.56
CA PRO A 64 -16.30 11.75 -26.04
C PRO A 64 -16.01 10.84 -24.84
N SER A 65 -14.75 10.54 -24.56
CA SER A 65 -14.38 9.84 -23.32
C SER A 65 -14.67 10.71 -22.09
N ARG A 66 -15.14 10.05 -21.03
CA ARG A 66 -15.40 10.65 -19.70
C ARG A 66 -14.24 10.40 -18.72
N ALA A 67 -13.15 9.79 -19.17
CA ALA A 67 -11.96 9.56 -18.36
C ALA A 67 -11.13 10.85 -18.21
N ALA A 68 -10.70 11.16 -16.99
CA ALA A 68 -9.97 12.38 -16.67
C ALA A 68 -8.50 12.33 -17.12
N GLY A 69 -7.96 13.49 -17.50
CA GLY A 69 -6.56 13.65 -17.87
C GLY A 69 -6.11 12.75 -19.01
N PHE A 70 -4.82 12.39 -19.02
CA PHE A 70 -4.24 11.50 -20.02
C PHE A 70 -4.44 10.01 -19.66
N HIS A 71 -5.69 9.62 -19.38
CA HIS A 71 -6.07 8.22 -19.14
C HIS A 71 -5.91 7.35 -20.40
N ASP A 72 -5.84 6.03 -20.24
CA ASP A 72 -5.67 5.10 -21.38
C ASP A 72 -6.77 5.23 -22.44
N ASP A 73 -8.02 5.44 -22.04
CA ASP A 73 -9.15 5.64 -22.97
C ASP A 73 -9.03 6.94 -23.79
N GLN A 74 -8.19 7.88 -23.36
CA GLN A 74 -7.94 9.14 -24.06
C GLN A 74 -6.81 9.02 -25.08
N ILE A 75 -5.82 8.14 -24.87
CA ILE A 75 -4.63 8.05 -25.74
C ILE A 75 -4.99 7.79 -27.22
N PRO A 76 -5.90 6.85 -27.59
CA PRO A 76 -6.28 6.63 -28.99
C PRO A 76 -7.08 7.77 -29.61
N LEU A 77 -7.74 8.61 -28.79
CA LEU A 77 -8.49 9.78 -29.24
C LEU A 77 -7.58 11.00 -29.42
N LEU A 78 -6.54 11.09 -28.58
CA LEU A 78 -5.56 12.17 -28.61
C LEU A 78 -4.52 12.00 -29.72
N GLN A 79 -4.06 10.77 -30.02
CA GLN A 79 -3.01 10.54 -31.03
C GLN A 79 -3.34 11.18 -32.40
N PRO A 80 -4.53 10.99 -33.02
CA PRO A 80 -4.89 11.64 -34.28
C PRO A 80 -5.10 13.16 -34.18
N LEU A 81 -5.26 13.72 -32.97
CA LEU A 81 -5.35 15.17 -32.73
C LEU A 81 -3.97 15.82 -32.54
N LEU A 82 -2.90 15.03 -32.40
CA LEU A 82 -1.51 15.49 -32.40
C LEU A 82 -0.87 15.42 -33.79
N GLU A 83 -1.35 14.51 -34.65
CA GLU A 83 -0.93 14.39 -36.04
C GLU A 83 -1.25 15.71 -36.78
N GLY A 84 -0.21 16.41 -37.27
CA GLY A 84 -0.32 17.74 -37.90
C GLY A 84 -0.19 18.95 -36.97
N LEU A 85 0.00 18.79 -35.65
CA LEU A 85 0.35 19.93 -34.76
C LEU A 85 1.78 20.43 -34.99
N VAL A 86 2.69 19.52 -35.35
CA VAL A 86 4.10 19.78 -35.68
C VAL A 86 4.27 19.62 -37.19
N PRO A 87 5.03 20.50 -37.89
CA PRO A 87 5.23 20.37 -39.34
C PRO A 87 5.89 19.06 -39.75
N ASP A 88 5.50 18.51 -40.90
CA ASP A 88 6.05 17.25 -41.43
C ASP A 88 7.59 17.29 -41.51
N GLY A 89 8.23 16.35 -40.81
CA GLY A 89 9.69 16.23 -40.74
C GLY A 89 10.40 17.13 -39.72
N GLU A 90 9.69 18.01 -39.00
CA GLU A 90 10.26 18.71 -37.84
C GLU A 90 10.28 17.75 -36.62
N GLN A 91 11.44 17.61 -35.97
CA GLN A 91 11.59 16.86 -34.72
C GLN A 91 11.42 17.83 -33.54
N PRO A 92 10.34 17.73 -32.74
CA PRO A 92 10.06 18.68 -31.67
C PRO A 92 10.77 18.30 -30.37
N ILE A 93 10.96 19.28 -29.49
CA ILE A 93 11.28 19.02 -28.08
C ILE A 93 9.96 18.64 -27.39
N VAL A 94 9.88 17.44 -26.81
CA VAL A 94 8.66 16.98 -26.09
C VAL A 94 8.85 17.14 -24.59
N TRP A 95 8.04 18.00 -23.98
CA TRP A 95 8.12 18.36 -22.56
C TRP A 95 6.94 17.77 -21.79
N PHE A 96 7.21 17.18 -20.62
CA PHE A 96 6.20 16.63 -19.73
C PHE A 96 6.14 17.38 -18.40
N TYR A 97 4.93 17.82 -18.02
CA TYR A 97 4.55 18.13 -16.63
C TYR A 97 3.69 17.01 -16.01
N THR A 98 3.42 15.93 -16.75
CA THR A 98 2.71 14.75 -16.22
C THR A 98 3.21 13.47 -16.90
N PRO A 99 3.59 12.43 -16.14
CA PRO A 99 3.91 11.13 -16.71
C PRO A 99 2.74 10.47 -17.43
N MET A 100 1.49 10.85 -17.13
CA MET A 100 0.32 10.22 -17.75
C MET A 100 0.29 10.40 -19.27
N ALA A 101 0.85 11.49 -19.81
CA ALA A 101 0.90 11.73 -21.24
C ALA A 101 2.00 10.94 -21.99
N LEU A 102 2.89 10.21 -21.30
CA LEU A 102 4.00 9.47 -21.92
C LEU A 102 3.63 8.60 -23.14
N PRO A 103 2.47 7.91 -23.22
CA PRO A 103 2.09 7.14 -24.40
C PRO A 103 1.92 7.94 -25.71
N LEU A 104 1.81 9.28 -25.63
CA LEU A 104 1.73 10.18 -26.78
C LEU A 104 3.10 10.43 -27.42
N LEU A 105 4.21 10.18 -26.69
CA LEU A 105 5.58 10.36 -27.17
C LEU A 105 5.91 9.54 -28.42
N ALA A 106 5.31 8.34 -28.54
CA ALA A 106 5.59 7.37 -29.59
C ALA A 106 5.24 7.83 -31.01
N LYS A 107 4.45 8.92 -31.15
CA LYS A 107 4.03 9.50 -32.43
C LYS A 107 4.76 10.80 -32.81
N LEU A 108 5.63 11.32 -31.93
CA LEU A 108 6.16 12.68 -32.03
C LEU A 108 7.63 12.78 -32.47
N HIS A 109 8.34 11.66 -32.60
CA HIS A 109 9.74 11.61 -33.07
C HIS A 109 10.66 12.72 -32.49
N PRO A 110 10.80 12.81 -31.15
CA PRO A 110 11.38 13.95 -30.46
C PRO A 110 12.84 14.23 -30.82
N SER A 111 13.21 15.52 -30.94
CA SER A 111 14.61 15.96 -30.93
C SER A 111 15.22 15.84 -29.54
N ARG A 112 14.44 16.15 -28.50
CA ARG A 112 14.72 15.93 -27.06
C ARG A 112 13.45 15.63 -26.27
N VAL A 113 13.62 14.96 -25.14
CA VAL A 113 12.56 14.69 -24.16
C VAL A 113 12.90 15.37 -22.83
N VAL A 114 12.01 16.22 -22.33
CA VAL A 114 12.15 16.97 -21.06
C VAL A 114 11.09 16.50 -20.07
N TYR A 115 11.45 16.33 -18.81
CA TYR A 115 10.50 16.14 -17.71
C TYR A 115 10.76 17.18 -16.61
N ASP A 116 9.85 18.14 -16.42
CA ASP A 116 9.91 19.07 -15.28
C ASP A 116 8.98 18.58 -14.16
N CYS A 117 9.59 17.91 -13.18
CA CYS A 117 8.93 17.38 -12.01
C CYS A 117 8.71 18.51 -11.00
N MET A 118 7.58 19.20 -11.12
CA MET A 118 7.19 20.29 -10.21
C MET A 118 6.56 19.80 -8.89
N ASP A 119 5.86 18.68 -8.94
CA ASP A 119 5.07 18.10 -7.86
C ASP A 119 5.23 16.56 -7.85
N GLU A 120 5.20 15.94 -6.66
CA GLU A 120 5.15 14.47 -6.54
C GLU A 120 3.71 13.98 -6.77
N LEU A 121 3.30 13.89 -8.04
CA LEU A 121 1.90 13.62 -8.43
C LEU A 121 1.32 12.31 -7.86
N SER A 122 2.17 11.35 -7.48
CA SER A 122 1.79 10.08 -6.85
C SER A 122 1.45 10.19 -5.35
N ALA A 123 1.74 11.32 -4.71
CA ALA A 123 1.43 11.59 -3.31
C ALA A 123 0.08 12.32 -3.09
N PHE A 124 -0.57 12.75 -4.18
CA PHE A 124 -1.91 13.38 -4.12
C PHE A 124 -3.01 12.36 -3.85
N LYS A 125 -4.20 12.86 -3.48
CA LYS A 125 -5.36 12.01 -3.18
C LYS A 125 -5.88 11.30 -4.44
N ASN A 126 -6.02 9.96 -4.36
CA ASN A 126 -6.50 9.09 -5.45
C ASN A 126 -5.71 9.20 -6.78
N PRO A 127 -4.39 8.94 -6.79
CA PRO A 127 -3.58 9.06 -8.01
C PRO A 127 -3.92 7.93 -9.01
N PRO A 128 -3.81 8.17 -10.34
CA PRO A 128 -3.98 7.12 -11.35
C PRO A 128 -3.02 5.95 -11.12
N ARG A 129 -3.51 4.70 -11.20
CA ARG A 129 -2.73 3.48 -10.90
C ARG A 129 -1.45 3.38 -11.73
N GLN A 130 -1.50 3.84 -12.97
CA GLN A 130 -0.40 3.82 -13.94
C GLN A 130 0.69 4.88 -13.68
N LEU A 131 0.47 5.82 -12.75
CA LEU A 131 1.28 7.04 -12.63
C LEU A 131 2.75 6.76 -12.23
N LEU A 132 2.99 5.94 -11.20
CA LEU A 132 4.34 5.57 -10.75
C LEU A 132 5.12 4.77 -11.81
N GLN A 133 4.42 3.90 -12.54
CA GLN A 133 4.97 3.17 -13.68
C GLN A 133 5.39 4.14 -14.80
N ARG A 134 4.50 5.07 -15.17
CA ARG A 134 4.79 6.05 -16.23
C ARG A 134 5.87 7.03 -15.82
N GLU A 135 5.95 7.42 -14.55
CA GLU A 135 7.03 8.28 -14.06
C GLU A 135 8.38 7.60 -14.19
N THR A 136 8.48 6.33 -13.78
CA THR A 136 9.71 5.53 -13.93
C THR A 136 10.07 5.33 -15.41
N ALA A 137 9.09 5.11 -16.29
CA ALA A 137 9.32 5.00 -17.72
C ALA A 137 9.71 6.34 -18.38
N LEU A 138 9.18 7.48 -17.91
CA LEU A 138 9.52 8.82 -18.37
C LEU A 138 10.92 9.24 -17.90
N LEU A 139 11.28 8.99 -16.64
CA LEU A 139 12.62 9.21 -16.11
C LEU A 139 13.67 8.41 -16.91
N ASN A 140 13.34 7.21 -17.37
CA ASN A 140 14.20 6.40 -18.23
C ASN A 140 14.24 6.86 -19.71
N ARG A 141 13.43 7.83 -20.13
CA ARG A 141 13.30 8.26 -21.54
C ARG A 141 13.55 9.76 -21.78
N ALA A 142 13.55 10.56 -20.71
CA ALA A 142 13.97 11.96 -20.72
C ALA A 142 15.47 12.08 -21.00
N ASP A 143 15.87 13.08 -21.79
CA ASP A 143 17.28 13.46 -21.95
C ASP A 143 17.72 14.40 -20.82
N VAL A 144 16.79 15.18 -20.25
CA VAL A 144 17.00 16.07 -19.10
C VAL A 144 15.76 16.12 -18.20
N VAL A 145 16.00 16.11 -16.89
CA VAL A 145 14.96 16.19 -15.86
C VAL A 145 15.18 17.46 -15.02
N PHE A 146 14.14 18.26 -14.86
CA PHE A 146 14.12 19.41 -13.97
C PHE A 146 13.28 19.11 -12.74
N THR A 147 13.59 19.78 -11.61
CA THR A 147 12.80 19.68 -10.38
C THR A 147 12.49 21.07 -9.80
N GLY A 148 11.27 21.23 -9.29
CA GLY A 148 10.76 22.51 -8.75
C GLY A 148 11.32 22.94 -7.38
N GLY A 149 12.05 22.05 -6.69
CA GLY A 149 12.67 22.34 -5.39
C GLY A 149 13.66 21.27 -4.91
N PRO A 150 14.48 21.57 -3.89
CA PRO A 150 15.50 20.67 -3.37
C PRO A 150 15.00 19.29 -2.92
N SER A 151 13.81 19.18 -2.35
CA SER A 151 13.31 17.89 -1.84
C SER A 151 12.85 16.95 -2.97
N LEU A 152 12.38 17.49 -4.10
CA LEU A 152 12.21 16.71 -5.34
C LEU A 152 13.56 16.36 -5.98
N TYR A 153 14.51 17.29 -6.01
CA TYR A 153 15.86 17.01 -6.53
C TYR A 153 16.51 15.80 -5.84
N GLU A 154 16.52 15.78 -4.50
CA GLU A 154 17.05 14.65 -3.74
C GLU A 154 16.31 13.33 -4.02
N ALA A 155 15.00 13.38 -4.25
CA ALA A 155 14.18 12.21 -4.56
C ALA A 155 14.36 11.66 -5.99
N LYS A 156 14.75 12.50 -6.97
CA LYS A 156 14.91 12.08 -8.38
C LYS A 156 16.36 11.92 -8.83
N ARG A 157 17.35 12.57 -8.21
CA ARG A 157 18.77 12.54 -8.64
C ARG A 157 19.46 11.17 -8.58
N THR A 158 18.86 10.19 -7.90
CA THR A 158 19.32 8.80 -7.86
C THR A 158 18.62 7.91 -8.90
N ARG A 159 17.58 8.42 -9.57
CA ARG A 159 16.74 7.70 -10.54
C ARG A 159 17.01 8.10 -12.00
N HIS A 160 17.74 9.18 -12.24
CA HIS A 160 18.18 9.62 -13.57
C HIS A 160 19.52 10.37 -13.47
N PRO A 161 20.48 10.19 -14.40
CA PRO A 161 21.81 10.82 -14.31
C PRO A 161 21.85 12.31 -14.66
N ASN A 162 20.89 12.83 -15.45
CA ASN A 162 20.84 14.24 -15.85
C ASN A 162 19.62 14.93 -15.21
N VAL A 163 19.71 15.20 -13.91
CA VAL A 163 18.67 15.84 -13.08
C VAL A 163 19.20 17.18 -12.56
N HIS A 164 18.39 18.24 -12.62
CA HIS A 164 18.77 19.59 -12.19
C HIS A 164 17.74 20.18 -11.24
N CYS A 165 18.21 20.68 -10.09
CA CYS A 165 17.39 21.52 -9.22
C CYS A 165 17.37 22.94 -9.77
N LEU A 166 16.22 23.37 -10.26
CA LEU A 166 15.98 24.76 -10.66
C LEU A 166 14.73 25.22 -9.91
N PRO A 167 14.87 25.77 -8.69
CA PRO A 167 13.73 26.18 -7.86
C PRO A 167 12.84 27.22 -8.54
N SER A 168 11.62 27.37 -8.04
CA SER A 168 10.72 28.45 -8.44
C SER A 168 11.32 29.84 -8.12
N SER A 169 11.10 30.80 -9.02
CA SER A 169 11.42 32.22 -8.83
C SER A 169 10.13 33.06 -8.61
N VAL A 170 10.27 34.38 -8.57
CA VAL A 170 9.15 35.35 -8.47
C VAL A 170 9.22 36.34 -9.64
N ASP A 171 8.06 36.88 -10.03
CA ASP A 171 7.97 38.07 -10.88
C ASP A 171 7.99 39.32 -9.99
N VAL A 172 9.17 39.89 -9.81
CA VAL A 172 9.41 40.95 -8.81
C VAL A 172 8.57 42.20 -9.14
N VAL A 173 8.65 42.67 -10.39
CA VAL A 173 7.95 43.88 -10.87
C VAL A 173 6.43 43.73 -10.72
N HIS A 174 5.89 42.53 -10.93
CA HIS A 174 4.47 42.28 -10.71
C HIS A 174 4.06 42.42 -9.24
N PHE A 175 4.83 41.82 -8.32
CA PHE A 175 4.48 41.81 -6.89
C PHE A 175 4.89 43.07 -6.12
N GLU A 176 5.85 43.86 -6.62
CA GLU A 176 6.18 45.19 -6.08
C GLU A 176 4.98 46.16 -6.09
N HIS A 177 3.96 45.93 -6.93
CA HIS A 177 2.68 46.67 -6.88
C HIS A 177 1.92 46.53 -5.53
N ALA A 178 2.30 45.57 -4.68
CA ALA A 178 1.78 45.41 -3.32
C ALA A 178 2.44 46.32 -2.27
N LEU A 179 3.52 47.02 -2.64
CA LEU A 179 4.18 48.03 -1.80
C LEU A 179 3.33 49.31 -1.70
N ASP A 180 2.58 49.65 -2.75
CA ASP A 180 1.50 50.65 -2.63
C ASP A 180 0.33 50.05 -1.83
N ARG A 181 0.28 50.42 -0.55
CA ARG A 181 -0.75 49.97 0.39
C ARG A 181 -2.13 50.59 0.13
N GLY A 182 -2.23 51.58 -0.77
CA GLY A 182 -3.49 52.10 -1.30
C GLY A 182 -4.13 51.19 -2.34
N ASN A 183 -3.35 50.35 -3.03
CA ASN A 183 -3.76 49.47 -4.12
C ASN A 183 -4.52 48.20 -3.64
N SER A 184 -5.32 48.29 -2.57
CA SER A 184 -6.03 47.15 -1.98
C SER A 184 -7.23 46.71 -2.83
N HIS A 185 -7.29 45.41 -3.16
CA HIS A 185 -8.32 44.83 -4.03
C HIS A 185 -9.76 45.15 -3.55
N PRO A 186 -10.71 45.50 -4.45
CA PRO A 186 -12.06 45.89 -4.07
C PRO A 186 -12.81 44.90 -3.16
N LEU A 187 -12.64 43.59 -3.37
CA LEU A 187 -13.28 42.55 -2.54
C LEU A 187 -12.84 42.59 -1.05
N GLN A 188 -11.73 43.26 -0.72
CA GLN A 188 -11.28 43.43 0.66
C GLN A 188 -11.78 44.74 1.32
N GLN A 189 -12.45 45.64 0.61
CA GLN A 189 -12.81 46.97 1.13
C GLN A 189 -13.71 46.92 2.37
N GLN A 190 -14.58 45.91 2.47
CA GLN A 190 -15.50 45.73 3.60
C GLN A 190 -14.94 44.80 4.70
N ILE A 191 -13.79 44.14 4.45
CA ILE A 191 -13.14 43.26 5.44
C ILE A 191 -12.33 44.14 6.41
N ALA A 192 -12.51 43.92 7.71
CA ALA A 192 -11.78 44.65 8.76
C ALA A 192 -10.25 44.39 8.73
N ARG A 193 -9.50 44.96 9.68
CA ARG A 193 -8.07 44.66 9.91
C ARG A 193 -7.87 44.25 11.39
N PRO A 194 -6.87 43.42 11.71
CA PRO A 194 -5.80 42.92 10.82
C PRO A 194 -6.29 41.85 9.83
N ARG A 195 -5.69 41.81 8.64
CA ARG A 195 -5.95 40.78 7.62
C ARG A 195 -4.77 39.83 7.47
N LEU A 196 -5.03 38.54 7.64
CA LEU A 196 -4.03 37.47 7.53
C LEU A 196 -4.41 36.62 6.32
N GLY A 197 -3.58 36.57 5.28
CA GLY A 197 -4.02 36.09 3.97
C GLY A 197 -3.18 34.99 3.34
N PHE A 198 -3.83 34.13 2.57
CA PHE A 198 -3.19 33.11 1.71
C PHE A 198 -3.88 33.09 0.33
N TYR A 199 -3.09 32.89 -0.73
CA TYR A 199 -3.63 32.59 -2.05
C TYR A 199 -3.02 31.33 -2.68
N GLY A 200 -3.86 30.57 -3.37
CA GLY A 200 -3.50 29.28 -3.98
C GLY A 200 -4.71 28.38 -4.16
N VAL A 201 -4.52 27.20 -4.75
CA VAL A 201 -5.58 26.19 -4.83
C VAL A 201 -5.93 25.72 -3.41
N LEU A 202 -7.21 25.73 -3.07
CA LEU A 202 -7.73 25.26 -1.79
C LEU A 202 -8.11 23.77 -1.96
N ASP A 203 -7.12 22.90 -1.75
CA ASP A 203 -7.23 21.43 -1.89
C ASP A 203 -6.68 20.68 -0.66
N GLU A 204 -6.38 19.38 -0.76
CA GLU A 204 -5.89 18.53 0.35
C GLU A 204 -4.54 18.96 0.97
N ARG A 205 -3.92 20.02 0.43
CA ARG A 205 -2.70 20.63 0.96
C ARG A 205 -2.97 21.73 1.98
N LEU A 206 -4.20 22.26 2.09
CA LEU A 206 -4.57 23.29 3.05
C LEU A 206 -4.82 22.69 4.45
N ASP A 207 -4.20 23.25 5.49
CA ASP A 207 -4.50 22.91 6.88
C ASP A 207 -5.80 23.60 7.33
N THR A 208 -6.93 22.94 7.13
CA THR A 208 -8.25 23.43 7.54
C THR A 208 -8.43 23.49 9.05
N GLU A 209 -7.68 22.68 9.82
CA GLU A 209 -7.72 22.73 11.29
C GLU A 209 -6.98 23.95 11.81
N LEU A 210 -5.80 24.27 11.25
CA LEU A 210 -5.06 25.50 11.53
C LEU A 210 -5.85 26.76 11.19
N ILE A 211 -6.51 26.79 10.02
CA ILE A 211 -7.41 27.91 9.65
C ILE A 211 -8.55 28.06 10.67
N GLY A 212 -9.10 26.94 11.17
CA GLY A 212 -10.08 26.96 12.26
C GLY A 212 -9.50 27.49 13.57
N ALA A 213 -8.33 27.00 13.98
CA ALA A 213 -7.65 27.39 15.22
C ALA A 213 -7.26 28.87 15.22
N LEU A 214 -6.76 29.41 14.11
CA LEU A 214 -6.51 30.85 13.93
C LEU A 214 -7.79 31.67 14.09
N ALA A 215 -8.89 31.22 13.47
CA ALA A 215 -10.17 31.93 13.49
C ALA A 215 -10.81 31.96 14.89
N ASP A 216 -10.71 30.83 15.61
CA ASP A 216 -11.30 30.64 16.94
C ASP A 216 -10.44 31.28 18.05
N ALA A 217 -9.12 31.34 17.89
CA ALA A 217 -8.20 31.97 18.84
C ALA A 217 -8.25 33.51 18.78
N HIS A 218 -8.38 34.08 17.58
CA HIS A 218 -8.44 35.53 17.36
C HIS A 218 -9.66 35.93 16.50
N PRO A 219 -10.86 36.05 17.10
CA PRO A 219 -12.08 36.47 16.40
C PRO A 219 -11.98 37.86 15.74
N GLU A 220 -11.03 38.70 16.16
CA GLU A 220 -10.75 40.01 15.57
C GLU A 220 -9.91 39.93 14.28
N TRP A 221 -9.11 38.88 14.10
CA TRP A 221 -8.31 38.67 12.90
C TRP A 221 -9.18 38.24 11.73
N GLN A 222 -8.98 38.83 10.56
CA GLN A 222 -9.71 38.51 9.34
C GLN A 222 -8.86 37.62 8.44
N ILE A 223 -9.24 36.36 8.30
CA ILE A 223 -8.48 35.34 7.57
C ILE A 223 -8.97 35.33 6.12
N VAL A 224 -8.12 35.70 5.17
CA VAL A 224 -8.51 35.92 3.76
C VAL A 224 -7.91 34.83 2.86
N LEU A 225 -8.77 34.00 2.29
CA LEU A 225 -8.39 32.84 1.48
C LEU A 225 -8.83 33.03 0.03
N VAL A 226 -7.85 33.15 -0.86
CA VAL A 226 -8.08 33.52 -2.27
C VAL A 226 -7.64 32.40 -3.21
N GLY A 227 -8.61 31.71 -3.80
CA GLY A 227 -8.36 30.72 -4.84
C GLY A 227 -9.53 29.76 -5.09
N PRO A 228 -9.40 28.89 -6.10
CA PRO A 228 -10.39 27.85 -6.41
C PRO A 228 -10.36 26.74 -5.36
N VAL A 229 -11.53 26.26 -4.95
CA VAL A 229 -11.69 25.04 -4.14
C VAL A 229 -11.76 23.84 -5.06
N VAL A 230 -10.90 22.83 -4.88
CA VAL A 230 -10.81 21.65 -5.74
C VAL A 230 -10.44 20.41 -4.92
N LYS A 231 -10.87 19.22 -5.35
CA LYS A 231 -10.60 17.87 -4.73
C LYS A 231 -11.17 17.65 -3.32
N ILE A 232 -11.38 18.71 -2.55
CA ILE A 232 -12.14 18.75 -1.30
C ILE A 232 -13.56 19.29 -1.56
N ALA A 233 -14.51 18.94 -0.70
CA ALA A 233 -15.88 19.42 -0.80
C ALA A 233 -15.99 20.78 -0.07
N PRO A 234 -16.56 21.85 -0.66
CA PRO A 234 -16.56 23.19 -0.05
C PRO A 234 -17.15 23.24 1.37
N GLU A 235 -18.11 22.38 1.68
CA GLU A 235 -18.73 22.23 3.00
C GLU A 235 -17.77 21.73 4.09
N THR A 236 -16.60 21.19 3.76
CA THR A 236 -15.56 20.80 4.74
C THR A 236 -14.62 21.96 5.12
N LEU A 237 -14.77 23.14 4.50
CA LEU A 237 -13.95 24.31 4.80
C LEU A 237 -14.44 25.05 6.07
N PRO A 238 -13.54 25.60 6.91
CA PRO A 238 -13.88 26.39 8.11
C PRO A 238 -14.89 27.54 7.91
N GLN A 239 -16.13 27.36 8.39
CA GLN A 239 -17.19 28.38 8.32
C GLN A 239 -17.23 29.27 9.57
N ARG A 240 -16.17 30.06 9.85
CA ARG A 240 -16.16 31.06 10.94
C ARG A 240 -16.50 32.46 10.39
N PRO A 241 -17.14 33.37 11.17
CA PRO A 241 -17.54 34.71 10.70
C PRO A 241 -16.39 35.62 10.23
N ASN A 242 -15.15 35.31 10.63
CA ASN A 242 -13.93 36.03 10.30
C ASN A 242 -13.05 35.32 9.25
N VAL A 243 -13.55 34.25 8.61
CA VAL A 243 -12.86 33.55 7.51
C VAL A 243 -13.56 33.86 6.17
N HIS A 244 -12.78 34.39 5.22
CA HIS A 244 -13.28 35.00 3.99
C HIS A 244 -12.76 34.25 2.76
N TYR A 245 -13.62 33.44 2.12
CA TYR A 245 -13.30 32.76 0.86
C TYR A 245 -13.65 33.63 -0.34
N LEU A 246 -12.65 34.12 -1.07
CA LEU A 246 -12.84 35.08 -2.17
C LEU A 246 -12.75 34.44 -3.57
N GLY A 247 -12.71 33.10 -3.65
CA GLY A 247 -12.72 32.35 -4.89
C GLY A 247 -11.48 32.52 -5.75
N GLN A 248 -11.50 31.95 -6.96
CA GLN A 248 -10.44 32.13 -7.96
C GLN A 248 -10.38 33.60 -8.41
N GLN A 249 -9.17 34.14 -8.45
CA GLN A 249 -8.87 35.51 -8.89
C GLN A 249 -7.75 35.46 -9.93
N SER A 250 -7.65 36.47 -10.80
CA SER A 250 -6.62 36.50 -11.83
C SER A 250 -5.23 36.81 -11.25
N TYR A 251 -4.16 36.50 -12.00
CA TYR A 251 -2.79 36.70 -11.54
C TYR A 251 -2.49 38.19 -11.29
N GLU A 252 -3.06 39.05 -12.14
CA GLU A 252 -2.95 40.51 -12.13
C GLU A 252 -3.53 41.11 -10.83
N ALA A 253 -4.50 40.45 -10.21
CA ALA A 253 -5.15 40.90 -8.98
C ALA A 253 -4.37 40.54 -7.70
N LEU A 254 -3.47 39.55 -7.73
CA LEU A 254 -2.80 39.03 -6.51
C LEU A 254 -1.98 40.08 -5.74
N PRO A 255 -1.24 41.03 -6.36
CA PRO A 255 -0.58 42.10 -5.63
C PRO A 255 -1.57 43.02 -4.90
N GLN A 256 -2.78 43.22 -5.45
CA GLN A 256 -3.83 44.01 -4.78
C GLN A 256 -4.39 43.30 -3.54
N PHE A 257 -4.32 41.97 -3.49
CA PHE A 257 -4.66 41.24 -2.26
C PHE A 257 -3.58 41.45 -1.19
N LEU A 258 -2.30 41.32 -1.57
CA LEU A 258 -1.15 41.57 -0.70
C LEU A 258 -1.13 43.01 -0.17
N ALA A 259 -1.42 44.02 -1.00
CA ALA A 259 -1.58 45.43 -0.58
C ALA A 259 -2.60 45.61 0.57
N GLY A 260 -3.59 44.71 0.67
CA GLY A 260 -4.60 44.69 1.72
C GLY A 260 -4.25 43.85 2.97
N TRP A 261 -3.16 43.07 2.98
CA TRP A 261 -2.82 42.12 4.06
C TRP A 261 -1.77 42.63 5.05
N ASP A 262 -1.89 42.23 6.32
CA ASP A 262 -1.00 42.58 7.43
C ASP A 262 0.03 41.47 7.74
N VAL A 263 -0.33 40.20 7.47
CA VAL A 263 0.53 39.01 7.52
C VAL A 263 0.18 38.08 6.35
N CYS A 264 1.18 37.48 5.73
CA CYS A 264 1.01 36.43 4.74
C CYS A 264 1.15 35.04 5.38
N LEU A 265 0.17 34.18 5.14
CA LEU A 265 0.09 32.82 5.67
C LEU A 265 0.57 31.81 4.63
N MET A 266 1.20 30.74 5.11
CA MET A 266 1.49 29.50 4.38
C MET A 266 0.99 28.30 5.20
N PRO A 267 -0.35 28.12 5.31
CA PRO A 267 -0.97 27.16 6.22
C PRO A 267 -1.13 25.80 5.54
N PHE A 268 -0.01 25.14 5.24
CA PHE A 268 -0.02 23.83 4.57
C PHE A 268 -0.13 22.69 5.59
N ALA A 269 -1.06 21.75 5.35
CA ALA A 269 -1.18 20.53 6.13
C ALA A 269 0.08 19.68 5.93
N LEU A 270 0.66 19.12 7.01
CA LEU A 270 1.89 18.35 6.93
C LEU A 270 1.60 16.88 6.56
N ASN A 271 1.41 16.61 5.27
CA ASN A 271 1.05 15.30 4.72
C ASN A 271 1.91 14.91 3.49
N GLU A 272 1.72 13.72 2.93
CA GLU A 272 2.52 13.25 1.78
C GLU A 272 2.40 14.16 0.54
N ALA A 273 1.24 14.80 0.31
CA ALA A 273 1.05 15.71 -0.82
C ALA A 273 1.78 17.06 -0.65
N THR A 274 2.17 17.45 0.57
CA THR A 274 2.99 18.64 0.84
C THR A 274 4.46 18.32 1.13
N ARG A 275 4.81 17.06 1.39
CA ARG A 275 6.17 16.59 1.71
C ARG A 275 7.26 17.09 0.75
N TYR A 276 6.90 17.30 -0.52
CA TYR A 276 7.79 17.71 -1.60
C TYR A 276 7.45 19.10 -2.18
N ILE A 277 6.56 19.88 -1.55
CA ILE A 277 6.11 21.16 -2.10
C ILE A 277 7.19 22.25 -1.97
N SER A 278 7.44 22.95 -3.08
CA SER A 278 8.38 24.08 -3.19
C SER A 278 7.60 25.34 -3.61
N PRO A 279 6.96 26.03 -2.64
CA PRO A 279 5.90 26.98 -2.95
C PRO A 279 6.43 28.36 -3.39
N THR A 280 6.03 28.79 -4.59
CA THR A 280 6.39 30.12 -5.16
C THR A 280 6.01 31.28 -4.22
N LYS A 281 4.90 31.13 -3.48
CA LYS A 281 4.29 32.13 -2.60
C LYS A 281 5.26 32.77 -1.62
N VAL A 282 6.27 32.04 -1.13
CA VAL A 282 7.27 32.63 -0.23
C VAL A 282 7.98 33.81 -0.89
N LEU A 283 8.47 33.64 -2.13
CA LEU A 283 9.15 34.71 -2.86
C LEU A 283 8.18 35.81 -3.32
N GLU A 284 6.95 35.44 -3.68
CA GLU A 284 5.88 36.37 -4.06
C GLU A 284 5.49 37.30 -2.88
N TYR A 285 5.46 36.77 -1.66
CA TYR A 285 5.26 37.55 -0.44
C TYR A 285 6.49 38.37 -0.02
N MET A 286 7.71 37.86 -0.27
CA MET A 286 8.96 38.60 -0.04
C MET A 286 9.08 39.83 -0.94
N ALA A 287 8.66 39.73 -2.21
CA ALA A 287 8.60 40.87 -3.14
C ALA A 287 7.54 41.93 -2.73
N ALA A 288 6.53 41.54 -1.94
CA ALA A 288 5.58 42.45 -1.31
C ALA A 288 6.04 42.96 0.08
N GLU A 289 7.23 42.58 0.55
CA GLU A 289 7.85 42.95 1.84
C GLU A 289 6.98 42.68 3.08
N LEU A 290 6.11 41.66 3.00
CA LEU A 290 5.16 41.31 4.07
C LEU A 290 5.69 40.23 5.02
N PRO A 291 5.32 40.26 6.32
CA PRO A 291 5.66 39.19 7.26
C PRO A 291 5.05 37.85 6.81
N ILE A 292 5.85 36.78 6.83
CA ILE A 292 5.43 35.44 6.39
C ILE A 292 5.45 34.46 7.56
N VAL A 293 4.34 33.76 7.78
CA VAL A 293 4.23 32.65 8.74
C VAL A 293 3.87 31.37 8.00
N SER A 294 4.65 30.31 8.21
CA SER A 294 4.52 29.02 7.52
C SER A 294 4.45 27.84 8.48
N THR A 295 3.75 26.79 8.09
CA THR A 295 3.97 25.46 8.68
C THR A 295 5.33 24.92 8.23
N ALA A 296 5.84 23.89 8.91
CA ALA A 296 7.19 23.34 8.77
C ALA A 296 7.50 22.57 7.44
N ILE A 297 7.13 23.15 6.29
CA ILE A 297 7.47 22.62 4.96
C ILE A 297 8.99 22.64 4.74
N ALA A 298 9.57 21.49 4.40
CA ALA A 298 11.02 21.30 4.32
C ALA A 298 11.74 22.28 3.36
N ASP A 299 11.15 22.56 2.19
CA ASP A 299 11.69 23.50 1.19
C ASP A 299 11.30 24.97 1.46
N VAL A 300 10.67 25.26 2.61
CA VAL A 300 10.58 26.61 3.20
C VAL A 300 11.55 26.75 4.37
N VAL A 301 11.56 25.77 5.29
CA VAL A 301 12.42 25.77 6.48
C VAL A 301 13.91 25.86 6.12
N LYS A 302 14.38 25.03 5.17
CA LYS A 302 15.80 24.97 4.80
C LYS A 302 16.33 26.27 4.15
N PRO A 303 15.71 26.82 3.08
CA PRO A 303 16.23 28.03 2.44
C PRO A 303 15.79 29.34 3.10
N TYR A 304 14.63 29.39 3.76
CA TYR A 304 13.99 30.65 4.18
C TYR A 304 13.71 30.77 5.68
N GLY A 305 13.97 29.75 6.50
CA GLY A 305 13.69 29.76 7.95
C GLY A 305 14.42 30.84 8.78
N GLY A 306 15.39 31.56 8.19
CA GLY A 306 16.00 32.75 8.77
C GLY A 306 15.28 34.08 8.43
N THR A 307 14.12 34.03 7.76
CA THR A 307 13.34 35.20 7.33
C THR A 307 11.83 34.95 7.33
N VAL A 308 11.40 33.71 7.12
CA VAL A 308 10.03 33.22 7.31
C VAL A 308 9.90 32.65 8.73
N ALA A 309 8.83 32.98 9.45
CA ALA A 309 8.54 32.37 10.75
C ALA A 309 7.92 30.97 10.54
N ILE A 310 8.40 29.98 11.29
CA ILE A 310 8.03 28.57 11.12
C ILE A 310 7.31 28.06 12.37
N GLY A 311 6.02 27.76 12.25
CA GLY A 311 5.29 27.00 13.27
C GLY A 311 5.41 25.49 13.03
N TYR A 312 5.88 24.75 14.04
CA TYR A 312 5.85 23.29 14.08
C TYR A 312 4.58 22.75 14.75
N SER A 313 3.79 23.63 15.38
CA SER A 313 2.45 23.37 15.90
C SER A 313 1.49 24.51 15.55
N HIS A 314 0.17 24.27 15.63
CA HIS A 314 -0.83 25.33 15.43
C HIS A 314 -0.66 26.49 16.42
N ALA A 315 -0.30 26.19 17.68
CA ALA A 315 -0.05 27.20 18.71
C ALA A 315 1.15 28.09 18.36
N GLU A 316 2.28 27.50 17.94
CA GLU A 316 3.44 28.28 17.46
C GLU A 316 3.12 29.12 16.23
N PHE A 317 2.33 28.59 15.29
CA PHE A 317 1.90 29.33 14.10
C PHE A 317 1.04 30.55 14.49
N ILE A 318 0.12 30.40 15.45
CA ILE A 318 -0.66 31.52 16.01
C ILE A 318 0.27 32.54 16.67
N THR A 319 1.18 32.11 17.55
CA THR A 319 2.14 33.02 18.21
C THR A 319 3.09 33.73 17.23
N HIS A 320 3.43 33.09 16.10
CA HIS A 320 4.16 33.76 15.03
C HIS A 320 3.32 34.79 14.27
N CYS A 321 1.99 34.59 14.15
CA CYS A 321 1.08 35.61 13.63
C CYS A 321 0.93 36.80 14.61
N GLU A 322 0.81 36.54 15.92
CA GLU A 322 0.83 37.60 16.95
C GLU A 322 2.12 38.43 16.85
N ALA A 323 3.27 37.77 16.80
CA ALA A 323 4.58 38.41 16.70
C ALA A 323 4.76 39.18 15.38
N ALA A 324 4.22 38.67 14.26
CA ALA A 324 4.23 39.34 12.96
C ALA A 324 3.39 40.64 12.96
N LEU A 325 2.22 40.63 13.59
CA LEU A 325 1.40 41.82 13.78
C LEU A 325 2.09 42.85 14.69
N ALA A 326 2.69 42.40 15.79
CA ALA A 326 3.39 43.23 16.77
C ALA A 326 4.74 43.81 16.31
N GLN A 327 5.24 43.48 15.10
CA GLN A 327 6.55 43.97 14.63
C GLN A 327 6.63 45.51 14.57
N THR A 328 7.65 46.07 15.22
CA THR A 328 8.02 47.49 15.13
C THR A 328 8.44 47.88 13.71
N PRO A 329 8.38 49.18 13.33
CA PRO A 329 8.85 49.67 12.04
C PRO A 329 10.31 49.30 11.74
N GLN A 330 11.16 49.26 12.76
CA GLN A 330 12.57 48.87 12.65
C GLN A 330 12.72 47.39 12.30
N GLN A 331 11.94 46.50 12.94
CA GLN A 331 11.91 45.08 12.62
C GLN A 331 11.36 44.82 11.22
N ARG A 332 10.27 45.49 10.83
CA ARG A 332 9.70 45.40 9.47
C ARG A 332 10.71 45.85 8.40
N SER A 333 11.42 46.95 8.64
CA SER A 333 12.45 47.46 7.72
C SER A 333 13.66 46.51 7.57
N ALA A 334 14.12 45.91 8.68
CA ALA A 334 15.19 44.91 8.65
C ALA A 334 14.76 43.60 7.95
N MET A 335 13.53 43.14 8.20
CA MET A 335 12.92 42.00 7.51
C MET A 335 12.85 42.25 6.01
N ALA A 336 12.30 43.39 5.58
CA ALA A 336 12.21 43.80 4.18
C ALA A 336 13.59 43.85 3.48
N ALA A 337 14.63 44.34 4.16
CA ALA A 337 15.98 44.34 3.62
C ALA A 337 16.53 42.92 3.38
N ASN A 338 16.27 41.97 4.29
CA ASN A 338 16.62 40.57 4.09
C ASN A 338 15.81 39.94 2.95
N MET A 339 14.52 40.27 2.83
CA MET A 339 13.63 39.76 1.78
C MET A 339 14.10 40.19 0.38
N ARG A 340 14.37 41.49 0.16
CA ARG A 340 14.96 41.97 -1.10
C ARG A 340 16.26 41.25 -1.44
N ALA A 341 17.17 41.13 -0.48
CA ALA A 341 18.47 40.44 -0.67
C ALA A 341 18.37 38.93 -0.95
N ILE A 342 17.20 38.30 -0.75
CA ILE A 342 16.87 36.94 -1.21
C ILE A 342 16.27 37.00 -2.63
N VAL A 343 15.26 37.85 -2.84
CA VAL A 343 14.53 38.00 -4.12
C VAL A 343 15.47 38.39 -5.28
N GLU A 344 16.40 39.31 -5.04
CA GLU A 344 17.45 39.76 -5.99
C GLU A 344 18.32 38.61 -6.55
N ARG A 345 18.33 37.44 -5.92
CA ARG A 345 19.09 36.25 -6.34
C ARG A 345 18.28 35.29 -7.20
N THR A 346 17.02 35.60 -7.47
CA THR A 346 16.06 34.75 -8.20
C THR A 346 15.54 35.48 -9.43
N SER A 347 15.26 34.75 -10.51
CA SER A 347 14.72 35.31 -11.75
C SER A 347 14.17 34.20 -12.63
N TRP A 348 12.93 34.38 -13.11
CA TRP A 348 12.34 33.47 -14.10
C TRP A 348 13.09 33.50 -15.45
N ASP A 349 13.70 34.63 -15.80
CA ASP A 349 14.52 34.81 -17.00
C ASP A 349 15.82 34.01 -16.90
N ALA A 350 16.57 34.17 -15.80
CA ALA A 350 17.76 33.36 -15.54
C ALA A 350 17.44 31.86 -15.43
N THR A 351 16.27 31.50 -14.88
CA THR A 351 15.81 30.10 -14.78
C THR A 351 15.49 29.53 -16.17
N ALA A 352 14.77 30.28 -17.02
CA ALA A 352 14.45 29.86 -18.38
C ALA A 352 15.70 29.75 -19.27
N ASP A 353 16.67 30.65 -19.09
CA ASP A 353 17.97 30.57 -19.77
C ASP A 353 18.82 29.37 -19.33
N ALA A 354 18.85 29.08 -18.02
CA ALA A 354 19.50 27.87 -17.51
C ALA A 354 18.85 26.60 -18.08
N MET A 355 17.51 26.52 -18.10
CA MET A 355 16.78 25.41 -18.74
C MET A 355 17.11 25.29 -20.23
N ARG A 356 17.06 26.40 -20.98
CA ARG A 356 17.38 26.46 -22.42
C ARG A 356 18.80 25.96 -22.70
N ALA A 357 19.78 26.42 -21.93
CA ALA A 357 21.16 25.98 -22.06
C ALA A 357 21.31 24.48 -21.77
N LEU A 358 20.67 23.98 -20.70
CA LEU A 358 20.72 22.56 -20.33
C LEU A 358 20.06 21.67 -21.38
N ILE A 359 18.88 22.04 -21.90
CA ILE A 359 18.19 21.32 -23.00
C ILE A 359 19.06 21.28 -24.26
N GLY A 360 19.64 22.41 -24.66
CA GLY A 360 20.55 22.48 -25.83
C GLY A 360 21.86 21.70 -25.65
N SER A 361 22.35 21.58 -24.40
CA SER A 361 23.55 20.81 -24.07
C SER A 361 23.32 19.30 -23.90
N ALA A 362 22.07 18.87 -23.67
CA ALA A 362 21.74 17.47 -23.50
C ALA A 362 22.08 16.68 -24.78
N PRO A 363 22.76 15.53 -24.70
CA PRO A 363 23.00 14.69 -25.87
C PRO A 363 21.67 14.20 -26.45
N PRO A 364 21.54 13.97 -27.77
CA PRO A 364 20.37 13.29 -28.32
C PRO A 364 20.34 11.85 -27.80
N GLY A 365 19.28 11.48 -27.08
CA GLY A 365 19.14 10.15 -26.51
C GLY A 365 19.23 9.04 -27.55
N THR A 366 20.11 8.06 -27.30
CA THR A 366 20.47 6.95 -28.20
C THR A 366 19.33 5.96 -28.50
N ALA A 367 18.09 6.28 -28.10
CA ALA A 367 16.89 5.48 -28.30
C ALA A 367 16.04 5.92 -29.52
N ALA A 368 16.39 7.00 -30.22
CA ALA A 368 15.62 7.46 -31.40
C ALA A 368 15.89 6.66 -32.69
N ALA A 369 16.96 5.86 -32.75
CA ALA A 369 17.44 5.20 -33.96
C ALA A 369 16.90 3.78 -34.20
N ALA A 370 16.07 3.24 -33.30
CA ALA A 370 15.67 1.83 -33.32
C ALA A 370 14.31 1.55 -34.00
N ASP A 371 13.41 2.55 -34.06
CA ASP A 371 11.98 2.33 -34.37
C ASP A 371 11.59 2.62 -35.83
N ALA A 372 12.56 2.88 -36.73
CA ALA A 372 12.28 3.41 -38.08
C ALA A 372 11.92 2.36 -39.15
N ASP A 373 12.36 1.11 -39.02
CA ASP A 373 12.32 0.09 -40.10
C ASP A 373 11.09 -0.84 -40.07
N ALA A 374 10.09 -0.58 -39.21
CA ALA A 374 9.02 -1.54 -38.88
C ALA A 374 7.59 -1.08 -39.26
N ALA A 375 7.38 -0.61 -40.50
CA ALA A 375 6.06 -0.19 -41.00
C ALA A 375 5.64 -0.88 -42.31
N GLY A 376 4.79 -1.90 -42.19
CA GLY A 376 4.03 -2.51 -43.30
C GLY A 376 2.51 -2.31 -43.11
N PRO A 377 1.72 -2.11 -44.18
CA PRO A 377 0.31 -1.74 -44.06
C PRO A 377 -0.58 -2.91 -43.63
N ALA A 378 -1.59 -2.60 -42.81
CA ALA A 378 -2.65 -3.54 -42.42
C ALA A 378 -3.94 -3.29 -43.24
N ASP A 379 -4.68 -4.37 -43.53
CA ASP A 379 -5.97 -4.33 -44.22
C ASP A 379 -7.16 -4.28 -43.23
N ALA A 380 -8.35 -3.93 -43.70
CA ALA A 380 -9.45 -3.42 -42.86
C ALA A 380 -10.74 -4.27 -42.84
N GLY A 381 -11.48 -4.18 -41.73
CA GLY A 381 -12.84 -4.73 -41.55
C GLY A 381 -12.97 -5.58 -40.27
N ALA A 382 -14.12 -5.63 -39.58
CA ALA A 382 -15.37 -4.88 -39.74
C ALA A 382 -16.16 -4.84 -38.41
N ALA A 383 -17.25 -4.08 -38.35
CA ALA A 383 -18.21 -4.06 -37.23
C ALA A 383 -19.42 -4.99 -37.55
N ARG A 384 -20.38 -5.31 -36.67
CA ARG A 384 -20.90 -4.70 -35.42
C ARG A 384 -21.26 -5.85 -34.42
N ASP A 385 -22.08 -5.77 -33.35
CA ASP A 385 -23.05 -4.79 -32.84
C ASP A 385 -23.18 -4.87 -31.29
N ALA A 386 -24.16 -4.17 -30.68
CA ALA A 386 -24.23 -3.97 -29.21
C ALA A 386 -25.61 -4.23 -28.56
N GLN A 387 -25.63 -4.61 -27.25
CA GLN A 387 -26.75 -4.31 -26.34
C GLN A 387 -26.48 -4.54 -24.83
N ALA A 388 -26.74 -3.48 -24.04
CA ALA A 388 -27.22 -3.42 -22.64
C ALA A 388 -26.40 -4.02 -21.46
N PRO A 389 -26.57 -3.51 -20.20
CA PRO A 389 -25.54 -3.65 -19.15
C PRO A 389 -25.92 -4.54 -17.96
N ALA A 390 -24.89 -5.10 -17.30
CA ALA A 390 -24.98 -5.70 -15.96
C ALA A 390 -23.69 -5.48 -15.14
N ALA A 391 -23.82 -5.47 -13.82
CA ALA A 391 -22.81 -5.34 -12.74
C ALA A 391 -21.31 -5.22 -13.15
N ALA A 392 -20.67 -4.13 -12.73
CA ALA A 392 -19.29 -3.78 -13.07
C ALA A 392 -18.24 -4.78 -12.55
N ALA A 393 -17.81 -5.70 -13.42
CA ALA A 393 -16.53 -6.40 -13.30
C ALA A 393 -15.41 -5.51 -13.86
N GLN A 394 -14.29 -5.39 -13.14
CA GLN A 394 -13.12 -4.67 -13.64
C GLN A 394 -12.43 -5.50 -14.73
N GLU A 395 -12.28 -4.94 -15.94
CA GLU A 395 -11.46 -5.58 -17.00
C GLU A 395 -10.00 -5.73 -16.54
N PRO A 396 -9.28 -6.79 -16.95
CA PRO A 396 -7.83 -6.86 -16.78
C PRO A 396 -7.18 -5.74 -17.60
N ALA A 397 -6.22 -5.03 -17.01
CA ALA A 397 -5.50 -3.96 -17.68
C ALA A 397 -4.77 -4.52 -18.92
N LYS A 398 -5.11 -4.00 -20.10
CA LYS A 398 -4.52 -4.43 -21.38
C LYS A 398 -3.06 -3.99 -21.42
N VAL A 399 -2.13 -4.96 -21.42
CA VAL A 399 -0.70 -4.66 -21.60
C VAL A 399 -0.49 -4.04 -22.98
N ASN A 400 0.19 -2.90 -22.99
CA ASN A 400 0.39 -2.09 -24.19
C ASN A 400 1.17 -2.87 -25.27
N PRO A 401 0.59 -3.11 -26.47
CA PRO A 401 1.22 -3.90 -27.52
C PRO A 401 2.37 -3.16 -28.25
N LEU A 402 2.54 -1.85 -28.03
CA LEU A 402 3.48 -0.99 -28.75
C LEU A 402 4.86 -0.87 -28.07
N ARG A 403 5.44 -2.00 -27.62
CA ARG A 403 6.84 -2.07 -27.19
C ARG A 403 7.58 -3.12 -28.01
N ALA A 404 8.70 -2.72 -28.62
CA ALA A 404 9.63 -3.68 -29.22
C ALA A 404 9.99 -4.76 -28.20
N GLN A 405 10.04 -6.02 -28.65
CA GLN A 405 10.29 -7.17 -27.78
C GLN A 405 11.72 -7.12 -27.23
N THR A 406 11.89 -6.51 -26.05
CA THR A 406 13.09 -6.71 -25.24
C THR A 406 13.22 -8.22 -25.00
N PRO A 407 14.34 -8.87 -25.40
CA PRO A 407 14.48 -10.32 -25.22
C PRO A 407 14.24 -10.67 -23.75
N ALA A 408 13.21 -11.49 -23.49
CA ALA A 408 12.80 -11.81 -22.14
C ALA A 408 13.96 -12.51 -21.42
N GLN A 409 14.41 -11.96 -20.30
CA GLN A 409 15.52 -12.58 -19.58
C GLN A 409 15.04 -13.92 -19.05
N GLN A 410 15.68 -15.00 -19.51
CA GLN A 410 15.29 -16.36 -19.21
C GLN A 410 15.90 -16.81 -17.88
N PHE A 411 15.08 -17.45 -17.05
CA PHE A 411 15.47 -18.07 -15.79
C PHE A 411 14.88 -19.48 -15.69
N GLY A 412 15.58 -20.40 -15.02
CA GLY A 412 15.07 -21.72 -14.69
C GLY A 412 13.82 -21.64 -13.81
N THR A 413 13.88 -20.87 -12.73
CA THR A 413 12.73 -20.65 -11.84
C THR A 413 12.48 -19.17 -11.59
N VAL A 414 11.25 -18.70 -11.79
CA VAL A 414 10.80 -17.39 -11.31
C VAL A 414 9.91 -17.60 -10.07
N ILE A 415 10.00 -16.70 -9.09
CA ILE A 415 9.25 -16.73 -7.82
C ILE A 415 8.53 -15.40 -7.66
N ILE A 416 7.22 -15.42 -7.41
CA ILE A 416 6.40 -14.20 -7.22
C ILE A 416 6.05 -14.04 -5.73
N GLY A 417 6.64 -13.01 -5.11
CA GLY A 417 6.42 -12.56 -3.74
C GLY A 417 7.54 -12.97 -2.78
N ALA A 418 8.26 -12.00 -2.20
CA ALA A 418 9.30 -12.25 -1.19
C ALA A 418 8.75 -12.32 0.25
N GLY A 419 7.62 -13.00 0.43
CA GLY A 419 7.13 -13.40 1.75
C GLY A 419 7.94 -14.60 2.32
N PRO A 420 7.60 -15.10 3.53
CA PRO A 420 8.27 -16.25 4.15
C PRO A 420 8.44 -17.46 3.21
N THR A 421 7.40 -17.76 2.43
CA THR A 421 7.42 -18.84 1.43
C THR A 421 8.39 -18.57 0.29
N GLY A 422 8.40 -17.35 -0.27
CA GLY A 422 9.23 -17.01 -1.43
C GLY A 422 10.72 -16.85 -1.07
N LEU A 423 11.00 -16.33 0.13
CA LEU A 423 12.34 -16.30 0.70
C LEU A 423 12.88 -17.71 0.94
N SER A 424 12.07 -18.60 1.53
CA SER A 424 12.43 -20.02 1.69
C SER A 424 12.63 -20.72 0.34
N ALA A 425 11.77 -20.46 -0.65
CA ALA A 425 11.95 -21.02 -1.99
C ALA A 425 13.26 -20.53 -2.65
N ALA A 426 13.56 -19.23 -2.58
CA ALA A 426 14.79 -18.65 -3.12
C ALA A 426 16.07 -19.13 -2.41
N TYR A 427 15.98 -19.41 -1.10
CA TYR A 427 17.06 -19.99 -0.29
C TYR A 427 17.40 -21.43 -0.73
N HIS A 428 16.38 -22.21 -1.11
CA HIS A 428 16.55 -23.61 -1.53
C HIS A 428 16.93 -23.78 -3.01
N LEU A 429 16.92 -22.71 -3.81
CA LEU A 429 17.26 -22.75 -5.24
C LEU A 429 18.68 -22.22 -5.51
N ASP A 430 19.20 -22.53 -6.70
CA ASP A 430 20.49 -22.08 -7.20
C ASP A 430 20.42 -20.70 -7.89
N ALA A 431 21.54 -20.26 -8.48
CA ALA A 431 21.68 -18.93 -9.07
C ALA A 431 20.76 -18.62 -10.28
N ASP A 432 20.15 -19.65 -10.89
CA ASP A 432 19.18 -19.55 -11.99
C ASP A 432 17.72 -19.30 -11.50
N ALA A 433 17.58 -18.86 -10.25
CA ALA A 433 16.31 -18.40 -9.69
C ALA A 433 16.19 -16.87 -9.70
N LEU A 434 14.99 -16.36 -9.97
CA LEU A 434 14.62 -14.95 -9.86
C LEU A 434 13.45 -14.76 -8.89
N LEU A 435 13.67 -14.06 -7.78
CA LEU A 435 12.65 -13.64 -6.82
C LEU A 435 12.17 -12.23 -7.13
N LEU A 436 10.87 -12.08 -7.42
CA LEU A 436 10.21 -10.81 -7.71
C LEU A 436 9.38 -10.36 -6.49
N GLU A 437 9.58 -9.13 -6.02
CA GLU A 437 8.79 -8.53 -4.94
C GLU A 437 8.36 -7.11 -5.28
N ARG A 438 7.05 -6.83 -5.11
CA ARG A 438 6.45 -5.53 -5.39
C ARG A 438 6.89 -4.44 -4.41
N GLY A 439 7.17 -4.77 -3.16
CA GLY A 439 7.66 -3.84 -2.15
C GLY A 439 9.13 -3.47 -2.31
N ALA A 440 9.53 -2.39 -1.63
CA ALA A 440 10.93 -1.94 -1.54
C ALA A 440 11.78 -2.75 -0.54
N THR A 441 11.18 -3.72 0.17
CA THR A 441 11.83 -4.62 1.15
C THR A 441 11.25 -6.03 1.03
N VAL A 442 11.90 -7.05 1.57
CA VAL A 442 11.33 -8.41 1.66
C VAL A 442 10.43 -8.60 2.89
N GLY A 443 9.82 -9.77 3.05
CA GLY A 443 9.08 -10.19 4.25
C GLY A 443 7.55 -10.32 4.08
N GLY A 444 6.96 -9.74 3.04
CA GLY A 444 5.51 -9.80 2.78
C GLY A 444 4.68 -9.19 3.91
N TRP A 445 3.91 -10.03 4.64
CA TRP A 445 3.18 -9.63 5.85
C TRP A 445 3.94 -9.89 7.16
N CYS A 446 5.05 -10.61 7.11
CA CYS A 446 5.93 -10.85 8.26
C CYS A 446 7.00 -9.73 8.39
N ARG A 447 6.67 -8.54 7.89
CA ARG A 447 7.49 -7.32 7.95
C ARG A 447 7.31 -6.58 9.27
N SER A 448 8.29 -5.74 9.58
CA SER A 448 8.26 -4.81 10.71
C SER A 448 8.57 -3.38 10.25
N ILE A 449 7.94 -2.42 10.92
CA ILE A 449 8.19 -0.98 10.75
C ILE A 449 8.81 -0.41 12.03
N ARG A 450 9.60 0.65 11.89
CA ARG A 450 10.20 1.38 13.02
C ARG A 450 9.77 2.84 12.99
N GLN A 451 9.21 3.33 14.09
CA GLN A 451 8.60 4.67 14.19
C GLN A 451 8.86 5.23 15.59
N ASN A 452 9.42 6.43 15.70
CA ASN A 452 9.75 7.11 16.97
C ASN A 452 10.48 6.20 18.00
N GLY A 453 11.39 5.35 17.52
CA GLY A 453 12.15 4.39 18.31
C GLY A 453 11.49 3.01 18.45
N PHE A 454 10.16 2.96 18.53
CA PHE A 454 9.36 1.73 18.60
C PHE A 454 9.52 0.86 17.36
N THR A 455 9.41 -0.46 17.53
CA THR A 455 9.31 -1.44 16.44
C THR A 455 7.97 -2.16 16.51
N PHE A 456 7.19 -2.11 15.43
CA PHE A 456 5.92 -2.81 15.29
C PHE A 456 5.98 -3.78 14.11
N ASP A 457 5.40 -4.96 14.26
CA ASP A 457 5.14 -5.84 13.13
C ASP A 457 3.87 -5.42 12.38
N HIS A 458 3.72 -5.82 11.12
CA HIS A 458 2.50 -5.58 10.35
C HIS A 458 1.23 -6.19 10.99
N ALA A 459 1.39 -7.26 11.77
CA ALA A 459 0.42 -7.85 12.70
C ALA A 459 1.19 -8.66 13.78
N GLY A 460 0.53 -9.20 14.80
CA GLY A 460 1.21 -9.98 15.84
C GLY A 460 1.80 -11.31 15.36
N HIS A 461 3.14 -11.39 15.25
CA HIS A 461 3.90 -12.57 14.81
C HIS A 461 4.76 -13.17 15.93
N ILE A 462 4.97 -14.48 15.87
CA ILE A 462 5.84 -15.26 16.77
C ILE A 462 6.50 -16.42 16.03
N MET A 463 7.68 -16.83 16.48
CA MET A 463 8.36 -18.04 16.04
C MET A 463 7.94 -19.22 16.93
N PHE A 464 7.45 -20.29 16.33
CA PHE A 464 7.30 -21.58 16.99
C PHE A 464 7.23 -22.66 15.90
N SER A 465 7.79 -23.83 16.19
CA SER A 465 7.54 -25.05 15.44
C SER A 465 8.00 -26.25 16.25
N ASN A 466 7.46 -27.42 15.93
CA ASN A 466 7.99 -28.71 16.39
C ASN A 466 8.93 -29.36 15.35
N ASP A 467 9.02 -28.79 14.14
CA ASP A 467 9.84 -29.29 13.05
C ASP A 467 11.34 -29.02 13.32
N PRO A 468 12.20 -30.07 13.43
CA PRO A 468 13.63 -29.89 13.71
C PRO A 468 14.40 -29.13 12.62
N TYR A 469 13.96 -29.21 11.35
CA TYR A 469 14.53 -28.44 10.26
C TYR A 469 14.19 -26.95 10.44
N VAL A 470 12.94 -26.61 10.77
CA VAL A 470 12.54 -25.20 10.99
C VAL A 470 13.23 -24.60 12.22
N LEU A 471 13.39 -25.37 13.29
CA LEU A 471 14.15 -24.92 14.47
C LEU A 471 15.61 -24.60 14.11
N LYS A 472 16.28 -25.48 13.37
CA LYS A 472 17.63 -25.23 12.84
C LYS A 472 17.68 -24.05 11.86
N LEU A 473 16.61 -23.80 11.11
CA LEU A 473 16.50 -22.64 10.23
C LEU A 473 16.43 -21.33 11.04
N TYR A 474 15.69 -21.27 12.16
CA TYR A 474 15.74 -20.10 13.06
C TYR A 474 17.16 -19.84 13.59
N ASP A 475 17.89 -20.88 14.01
CA ASP A 475 19.29 -20.76 14.44
C ASP A 475 20.20 -20.24 13.32
N THR A 476 19.97 -20.68 12.08
CA THR A 476 20.76 -20.29 10.91
C THR A 476 20.52 -18.81 10.52
N LEU A 477 19.27 -18.36 10.55
CA LEU A 477 18.87 -17.02 10.09
C LEU A 477 19.05 -15.91 11.15
N LEU A 478 19.04 -16.26 12.44
CA LEU A 478 19.10 -15.28 13.54
C LEU A 478 20.31 -15.44 14.47
N GLY A 479 20.87 -16.64 14.63
CA GLY A 479 21.92 -16.93 15.62
C GLY A 479 21.54 -16.43 17.03
N ASP A 480 22.38 -15.59 17.62
CA ASP A 480 22.18 -14.98 18.95
C ASP A 480 21.04 -13.94 19.00
N ASN A 481 20.48 -13.52 17.86
CA ASN A 481 19.36 -12.57 17.79
C ASN A 481 18.01 -13.20 18.20
N GLN A 482 17.99 -14.34 18.89
CA GLN A 482 16.77 -15.03 19.32
C GLN A 482 16.41 -14.74 20.79
N HIS A 483 15.12 -14.53 21.06
CA HIS A 483 14.54 -14.43 22.39
C HIS A 483 13.44 -15.47 22.56
N TRP A 484 13.68 -16.51 23.39
CA TRP A 484 12.72 -17.60 23.63
C TRP A 484 12.12 -17.52 25.03
N GLN A 485 10.79 -17.53 25.12
CA GLN A 485 10.06 -17.33 26.38
C GLN A 485 8.72 -18.08 26.44
N MET A 486 8.08 -18.05 27.61
CA MET A 486 6.79 -18.68 27.87
C MET A 486 5.62 -17.74 27.54
N ARG A 487 4.54 -18.29 27.01
CA ARG A 487 3.42 -17.53 26.45
C ARG A 487 2.44 -17.02 27.51
N GLU A 488 2.43 -15.72 27.72
CA GLU A 488 1.34 -15.02 28.43
C GLU A 488 0.26 -14.50 27.46
N ALA A 489 -0.69 -15.38 27.13
CA ALA A 489 -1.85 -15.07 26.29
C ALA A 489 -3.14 -15.07 27.11
N TRP A 490 -3.95 -14.03 26.95
CA TRP A 490 -5.08 -13.72 27.83
C TRP A 490 -6.34 -13.32 27.04
N ILE A 491 -7.48 -13.28 27.73
CA ILE A 491 -8.79 -12.91 27.20
C ILE A 491 -9.38 -11.87 28.14
N TYR A 492 -9.91 -10.78 27.60
CA TYR A 492 -10.63 -9.75 28.34
C TYR A 492 -12.13 -9.84 28.05
N SER A 493 -12.91 -10.23 29.05
CA SER A 493 -14.36 -10.41 28.94
C SER A 493 -14.99 -10.19 30.32
N LYS A 494 -16.19 -9.60 30.38
CA LYS A 494 -16.90 -9.27 31.63
C LYS A 494 -16.07 -8.41 32.59
N GLN A 495 -15.26 -7.50 32.03
CA GLN A 495 -14.34 -6.61 32.74
C GLN A 495 -13.19 -7.32 33.51
N VAL A 496 -12.96 -8.62 33.26
CA VAL A 496 -11.88 -9.39 33.89
C VAL A 496 -10.94 -10.00 32.85
N PHE A 497 -9.71 -10.32 33.27
CA PHE A 497 -8.73 -11.03 32.47
C PHE A 497 -8.67 -12.51 32.88
N THR A 498 -8.90 -13.43 31.93
CA THR A 498 -8.64 -14.87 32.10
C THR A 498 -7.53 -15.34 31.16
N ARG A 499 -6.81 -16.40 31.53
CA ARG A 499 -5.77 -16.99 30.66
C ARG A 499 -6.41 -17.66 29.44
N TYR A 500 -5.69 -17.71 28.32
CA TYR A 500 -6.05 -18.56 27.20
C TYR A 500 -5.64 -20.02 27.48
N PRO A 501 -6.50 -21.03 27.22
CA PRO A 501 -7.78 -20.97 26.51
C PRO A 501 -9.01 -20.77 27.42
N PHE A 502 -10.01 -20.00 26.95
CA PHE A 502 -11.23 -19.65 27.72
C PHE A 502 -11.90 -20.87 28.36
N GLN A 503 -12.11 -21.90 27.55
CA GLN A 503 -12.83 -23.11 27.92
C GLN A 503 -12.21 -23.84 29.11
N GLY A 504 -10.87 -23.79 29.27
CA GLY A 504 -10.16 -24.38 30.42
C GLY A 504 -9.79 -23.39 31.51
N ALA A 505 -10.24 -22.13 31.45
CA ALA A 505 -9.77 -21.04 32.31
C ALA A 505 -10.91 -20.09 32.75
N LEU A 506 -11.99 -20.68 33.27
CA LEU A 506 -13.19 -19.96 33.70
C LEU A 506 -13.03 -19.25 35.06
N HIS A 507 -12.04 -19.62 35.87
CA HIS A 507 -11.79 -19.07 37.20
C HIS A 507 -11.55 -17.54 37.16
N GLY A 508 -12.39 -16.80 37.88
CA GLY A 508 -12.37 -15.33 37.94
C GLY A 508 -13.44 -14.65 37.08
N LEU A 509 -14.17 -15.38 36.22
CA LEU A 509 -15.40 -14.89 35.60
C LEU A 509 -16.53 -14.74 36.63
N PRO A 510 -17.58 -13.95 36.34
CA PRO A 510 -18.76 -13.87 37.20
C PRO A 510 -19.40 -15.26 37.45
N PRO A 511 -19.89 -15.59 38.67
CA PRO A 511 -20.39 -16.92 38.99
C PRO A 511 -21.47 -17.47 38.05
N ASP A 512 -22.41 -16.63 37.58
CA ASP A 512 -23.43 -17.06 36.62
C ASP A 512 -22.85 -17.38 35.23
N VAL A 513 -21.78 -16.72 34.81
CA VAL A 513 -21.05 -17.03 33.56
C VAL A 513 -20.34 -18.37 33.70
N ILE A 514 -19.67 -18.62 34.83
CA ILE A 514 -19.05 -19.92 35.12
C ILE A 514 -20.11 -21.04 35.11
N LYS A 515 -21.24 -20.81 35.78
CA LYS A 515 -22.38 -21.74 35.83
C LYS A 515 -22.95 -22.03 34.44
N GLU A 516 -23.19 -21.02 33.61
CA GLU A 516 -23.67 -21.21 32.23
C GLU A 516 -22.65 -22.01 31.39
N CYS A 517 -21.35 -21.75 31.54
CA CYS A 517 -20.30 -22.49 30.84
C CYS A 517 -20.24 -23.97 31.25
N ILE A 518 -20.22 -24.27 32.56
CA ILE A 518 -20.19 -25.65 33.06
C ILE A 518 -21.47 -26.41 32.70
N MET A 519 -22.65 -25.82 32.94
CA MET A 519 -23.93 -26.44 32.58
C MET A 519 -24.04 -26.68 31.07
N GLY A 520 -23.60 -25.72 30.24
CA GLY A 520 -23.58 -25.89 28.80
C GLY A 520 -22.67 -27.03 28.34
N ALA A 521 -21.49 -27.20 28.95
CA ALA A 521 -20.58 -28.30 28.65
C ALA A 521 -21.14 -29.67 29.09
N ILE A 522 -21.84 -29.73 30.23
CA ILE A 522 -22.57 -30.93 30.68
C ILE A 522 -23.69 -31.28 29.69
N GLU A 523 -24.54 -30.32 29.31
CA GLU A 523 -25.63 -30.53 28.35
C GLU A 523 -25.12 -30.97 26.98
N ALA A 524 -23.98 -30.46 26.52
CA ALA A 524 -23.37 -30.85 25.25
C ALA A 524 -22.81 -32.28 25.29
N ARG A 525 -22.28 -32.73 26.42
CA ARG A 525 -21.63 -34.05 26.57
C ARG A 525 -22.60 -35.18 26.92
N TYR A 526 -23.68 -34.89 27.67
CA TYR A 526 -24.62 -35.90 28.19
C TYR A 526 -26.06 -35.69 27.72
N GLY A 527 -26.33 -34.66 26.92
CA GLY A 527 -27.68 -34.20 26.62
C GLY A 527 -28.29 -33.38 27.75
N LYS A 528 -29.43 -32.75 27.49
CA LYS A 528 -30.23 -32.13 28.56
C LYS A 528 -30.80 -33.22 29.45
N ALA A 529 -30.74 -33.01 30.77
CA ALA A 529 -31.51 -33.82 31.71
C ALA A 529 -32.99 -33.75 31.30
N ALA A 530 -33.62 -34.92 31.12
CA ALA A 530 -35.00 -35.00 30.70
C ALA A 530 -35.89 -34.36 31.78
N GLY A 531 -36.59 -33.28 31.42
CA GLY A 531 -37.79 -32.87 32.16
C GLY A 531 -38.81 -34.00 32.12
N GLU A 532 -39.64 -34.09 33.16
CA GLU A 532 -40.54 -35.23 33.39
C GLU A 532 -41.56 -35.42 32.25
N GLY A 533 -41.21 -36.25 31.25
CA GLY A 533 -42.04 -36.48 30.07
C GLY A 533 -41.38 -37.38 29.02
N GLU A 534 -41.87 -38.62 28.92
CA GLU A 534 -41.70 -39.60 27.83
C GLU A 534 -40.26 -40.03 27.44
N ALA A 535 -39.97 -41.31 27.68
CA ALA A 535 -38.73 -41.95 27.27
C ALA A 535 -38.86 -42.62 25.89
N SER A 536 -37.86 -42.46 25.03
CA SER A 536 -37.64 -43.29 23.84
C SER A 536 -36.14 -43.60 23.72
N ALA A 537 -35.79 -44.85 23.46
CA ALA A 537 -34.43 -45.35 23.60
C ALA A 537 -33.73 -45.59 22.26
N ALA A 538 -32.52 -45.04 22.12
CA ALA A 538 -31.55 -45.35 21.06
C ALA A 538 -30.15 -45.53 21.70
N PRO A 539 -29.24 -46.31 21.09
CA PRO A 539 -28.20 -47.00 21.85
C PRO A 539 -26.99 -46.13 22.22
N ALA A 540 -26.39 -46.46 23.38
CA ALA A 540 -25.11 -45.91 23.79
C ALA A 540 -23.99 -46.31 22.82
N CYS A 541 -23.37 -45.32 22.17
CA CYS A 541 -22.12 -45.53 21.44
C CYS A 541 -21.00 -45.73 22.47
N LYS A 542 -20.19 -46.79 22.31
CA LYS A 542 -19.05 -47.04 23.19
C LYS A 542 -17.96 -46.02 22.93
N THR A 543 -17.40 -45.44 23.98
CA THR A 543 -16.11 -44.77 23.91
C THR A 543 -15.02 -45.83 23.70
N GLU A 544 -14.57 -46.01 22.47
CA GLU A 544 -13.19 -46.43 22.24
C GLU A 544 -12.27 -45.28 22.68
N ALA A 545 -11.08 -45.63 23.17
CA ALA A 545 -10.13 -44.62 23.62
C ALA A 545 -9.61 -43.84 22.40
N VAL A 546 -9.68 -42.51 22.45
CA VAL A 546 -8.93 -41.67 21.53
C VAL A 546 -7.46 -41.77 21.96
N GLU A 547 -6.68 -42.57 21.23
CA GLU A 547 -5.23 -42.67 21.47
C GLU A 547 -4.54 -41.33 21.18
N ASP A 548 -3.42 -41.11 21.87
CA ASP A 548 -2.56 -39.91 21.78
C ASP A 548 -1.73 -39.92 20.47
N CYS A 549 -2.44 -39.92 19.34
CA CYS A 549 -1.86 -39.85 18.02
C CYS A 549 -1.39 -38.42 17.72
N CYS A 550 -0.11 -38.19 17.97
CA CYS A 550 0.61 -37.02 17.48
C CYS A 550 0.41 -36.88 15.96
N ALA A 551 -0.38 -35.89 15.54
CA ALA A 551 -0.62 -35.56 14.15
C ALA A 551 -0.01 -34.18 13.84
N ASP A 552 1.10 -34.21 13.11
CA ASP A 552 1.57 -33.07 12.32
C ASP A 552 0.64 -32.84 11.10
N GLY A 553 0.94 -31.82 10.30
CA GLY A 553 0.15 -31.46 9.13
C GLY A 553 0.35 -32.38 7.91
N THR A 554 0.45 -33.69 8.13
CA THR A 554 0.65 -34.70 7.08
C THR A 554 -0.65 -35.02 6.36
N ALA A 555 -0.78 -34.51 5.13
CA ALA A 555 -1.75 -34.98 4.14
C ALA A 555 -0.98 -35.79 3.10
N ASP A 556 -0.90 -37.11 3.29
CA ASP A 556 -0.15 -38.01 2.41
C ASP A 556 -0.75 -38.08 1.00
N ALA A 557 0.10 -37.90 0.00
CA ALA A 557 -0.22 -38.15 -1.40
C ALA A 557 1.03 -38.61 -2.18
N PHE A 558 1.04 -39.90 -2.56
CA PHE A 558 1.96 -40.55 -3.49
C PHE A 558 3.45 -40.63 -3.12
N ASN A 559 3.87 -41.83 -2.73
CA ASN A 559 5.02 -42.46 -3.37
C ASN A 559 4.70 -43.94 -3.64
N GLY A 560 5.20 -44.50 -4.75
CA GLY A 560 4.73 -45.78 -5.28
C GLY A 560 5.84 -46.72 -5.72
N SER A 561 6.12 -47.76 -4.93
CA SER A 561 6.83 -48.96 -5.37
C SER A 561 6.30 -50.18 -4.60
N ALA A 562 6.28 -51.35 -5.25
CA ALA A 562 5.62 -52.53 -4.71
C ALA A 562 6.56 -53.43 -3.89
N ALA A 563 6.10 -53.83 -2.71
CA ALA A 563 6.53 -55.04 -2.01
C ALA A 563 5.29 -55.66 -1.35
N GLN A 564 5.18 -56.99 -1.39
CA GLN A 564 4.07 -57.72 -0.77
C GLN A 564 4.48 -58.21 0.62
N ASP A 565 3.65 -57.97 1.63
CA ASP A 565 3.27 -59.04 2.57
C ASP A 565 1.89 -58.76 3.18
N GLY A 566 1.25 -59.78 3.77
CA GLY A 566 -0.17 -59.78 4.13
C GLY A 566 -0.50 -59.30 5.55
N GLY A 567 -1.44 -58.36 5.67
CA GLY A 567 -2.05 -57.93 6.93
C GLY A 567 -3.47 -57.40 6.72
N GLN A 568 -4.40 -57.72 7.63
CA GLN A 568 -5.83 -57.44 7.45
C GLN A 568 -6.17 -55.95 7.48
N GLN A 569 -6.93 -55.49 6.49
CA GLN A 569 -7.49 -54.13 6.46
C GLN A 569 -8.50 -53.93 7.61
N LYS A 570 -8.20 -52.98 8.50
CA LYS A 570 -9.25 -52.21 9.19
C LYS A 570 -9.72 -51.09 8.26
N GLN A 571 -10.97 -50.66 8.41
CA GLN A 571 -11.50 -49.50 7.70
C GLN A 571 -11.48 -48.28 8.64
N ASP A 572 -10.67 -47.28 8.31
CA ASP A 572 -10.63 -46.03 9.06
C ASP A 572 -11.90 -45.20 8.81
N ALA A 573 -12.53 -44.76 9.89
CA ALA A 573 -13.75 -43.97 9.82
C ALA A 573 -13.42 -42.51 9.50
N ALA A 574 -13.70 -42.09 8.27
CA ALA A 574 -13.51 -40.70 7.83
C ALA A 574 -14.33 -39.71 8.69
N PRO A 575 -13.82 -38.48 8.93
CA PRO A 575 -14.51 -37.48 9.73
C PRO A 575 -15.88 -37.10 9.14
N PRO A 576 -16.88 -36.77 9.98
CA PRO A 576 -18.26 -36.57 9.54
C PRO A 576 -18.40 -35.34 8.64
N ARG A 577 -18.65 -35.59 7.35
CA ARG A 577 -18.92 -34.55 6.33
C ARG A 577 -20.08 -33.64 6.76
N GLY A 578 -19.89 -32.33 6.57
CA GLY A 578 -20.99 -31.35 6.47
C GLY A 578 -21.42 -30.64 7.75
N ARG A 579 -20.69 -30.75 8.87
CA ARG A 579 -20.94 -29.88 10.05
C ARG A 579 -20.29 -28.51 9.88
N SER A 580 -21.00 -27.48 10.30
CA SER A 580 -20.52 -26.10 10.37
C SER A 580 -19.70 -25.84 11.64
N PHE A 581 -18.92 -24.76 11.64
CA PHE A 581 -18.15 -24.32 12.81
C PHE A 581 -19.06 -23.86 13.95
N GLU A 582 -20.22 -23.27 13.66
CA GLU A 582 -21.22 -22.91 14.67
C GLU A 582 -21.79 -24.15 15.39
N GLU A 583 -22.14 -25.20 14.65
CA GLU A 583 -22.56 -26.48 15.24
C GLU A 583 -21.45 -27.14 16.05
N PHE A 584 -20.21 -27.12 15.56
CA PHE A 584 -19.05 -27.62 16.30
C PHE A 584 -18.87 -26.90 17.65
N ILE A 585 -18.94 -25.56 17.66
CA ILE A 585 -18.84 -24.74 18.87
C ILE A 585 -19.90 -25.17 19.91
N HIS A 586 -21.15 -25.35 19.46
CA HIS A 586 -22.24 -25.77 20.34
C HIS A 586 -22.15 -27.23 20.81
N GLN A 587 -21.68 -28.15 19.96
CA GLN A 587 -21.55 -29.57 20.28
C GLN A 587 -20.33 -29.89 21.17
N VAL A 588 -19.24 -29.11 21.07
CA VAL A 588 -17.96 -29.42 21.72
C VAL A 588 -17.73 -28.60 22.99
N TRP A 589 -18.18 -27.34 23.04
CA TRP A 589 -18.03 -26.47 24.23
C TRP A 589 -19.36 -26.05 24.88
N GLY A 590 -20.49 -26.36 24.26
CA GLY A 590 -21.81 -26.10 24.83
C GLY A 590 -22.24 -24.63 24.83
N ALA A 591 -23.52 -24.42 25.17
CA ALA A 591 -24.19 -23.13 24.99
C ALA A 591 -23.55 -21.95 25.76
N GLY A 592 -23.00 -22.18 26.96
CA GLY A 592 -22.37 -21.12 27.76
C GLY A 592 -21.05 -20.62 27.16
N ILE A 593 -20.11 -21.52 26.84
CA ILE A 593 -18.83 -21.13 26.23
C ILE A 593 -19.06 -20.57 24.81
N ALA A 594 -20.03 -21.12 24.07
CA ALA A 594 -20.51 -20.54 22.82
C ALA A 594 -20.93 -19.07 23.00
N ARG A 595 -21.84 -18.79 23.96
CA ARG A 595 -22.39 -17.46 24.23
C ARG A 595 -21.36 -16.44 24.71
N HIS A 596 -20.49 -16.81 25.66
CA HIS A 596 -19.62 -15.85 26.36
C HIS A 596 -18.26 -15.62 25.73
N PHE A 597 -17.81 -16.51 24.83
CA PHE A 597 -16.54 -16.34 24.14
C PHE A 597 -16.57 -16.79 22.67
N ALA A 598 -16.88 -18.06 22.41
CA ALA A 598 -16.53 -18.67 21.12
C ALA A 598 -17.31 -18.08 19.93
N ILE A 599 -18.63 -17.88 20.05
CA ILE A 599 -19.45 -17.25 19.01
C ILE A 599 -19.10 -15.76 18.84
N PRO A 600 -19.12 -14.89 19.88
CA PRO A 600 -18.84 -13.47 19.69
C PRO A 600 -17.41 -13.21 19.19
N TYR A 601 -16.40 -13.92 19.71
CA TYR A 601 -15.02 -13.78 19.23
C TYR A 601 -14.89 -14.20 17.76
N ASN A 602 -15.41 -15.37 17.37
CA ASN A 602 -15.26 -15.85 16.00
C ASN A 602 -16.10 -15.04 15.00
N ARG A 603 -17.31 -14.60 15.33
CA ARG A 603 -18.07 -13.67 14.47
C ARG A 603 -17.33 -12.34 14.28
N LYS A 604 -16.70 -11.82 15.35
CA LYS A 604 -15.88 -10.60 15.30
C LYS A 604 -14.64 -10.78 14.43
N LEU A 605 -13.89 -11.87 14.60
CA LEU A 605 -12.70 -12.26 13.83
C LEU A 605 -13.02 -12.53 12.36
N TRP A 606 -13.88 -13.50 12.07
CA TRP A 606 -14.08 -14.03 10.71
C TRP A 606 -15.02 -13.19 9.84
N THR A 607 -15.85 -12.33 10.42
CA THR A 607 -16.76 -11.40 9.70
C THR A 607 -17.81 -12.04 8.78
N VAL A 608 -17.91 -13.37 8.81
CA VAL A 608 -18.87 -14.22 8.08
C VAL A 608 -19.70 -15.04 9.08
N PRO A 609 -20.89 -15.53 8.69
CA PRO A 609 -21.65 -16.47 9.52
C PRO A 609 -20.86 -17.76 9.79
N LEU A 610 -20.79 -18.19 11.05
CA LEU A 610 -20.03 -19.38 11.44
C LEU A 610 -20.73 -20.68 10.98
N SER A 611 -22.02 -20.59 10.65
CA SER A 611 -22.81 -21.60 9.95
C SER A 611 -22.35 -21.87 8.50
N GLU A 612 -21.57 -20.97 7.88
CA GLU A 612 -21.04 -21.14 6.51
C GLU A 612 -19.61 -21.70 6.49
N MET A 613 -18.95 -21.75 7.65
CA MET A 613 -17.58 -22.22 7.80
C MET A 613 -17.53 -23.72 8.11
N GLU A 614 -16.62 -24.45 7.48
CA GLU A 614 -16.32 -25.84 7.84
C GLU A 614 -15.31 -25.94 9.01
N THR A 615 -14.98 -27.18 9.39
CA THR A 615 -14.22 -27.53 10.60
C THR A 615 -12.83 -28.13 10.32
N SER A 616 -12.47 -28.40 9.05
CA SER A 616 -11.21 -29.06 8.65
C SER A 616 -9.95 -28.41 9.22
N TRP A 617 -9.94 -27.08 9.28
CA TRP A 617 -8.82 -26.25 9.73
C TRP A 617 -8.61 -26.20 11.25
N LEU A 618 -9.47 -26.83 12.06
CA LEU A 618 -9.41 -26.77 13.53
C LEU A 618 -8.36 -27.71 14.13
N GLY A 619 -7.93 -28.75 13.39
CA GLY A 619 -7.03 -29.80 13.88
C GLY A 619 -5.74 -29.26 14.50
N GLY A 620 -5.45 -29.67 15.74
CA GLY A 620 -4.27 -29.25 16.52
C GLY A 620 -4.21 -27.77 16.93
N ARG A 621 -5.18 -26.93 16.52
CA ARG A 621 -5.10 -25.46 16.65
C ARG A 621 -5.99 -24.88 17.74
N VAL A 622 -7.05 -25.58 18.14
CA VAL A 622 -7.92 -25.14 19.24
C VAL A 622 -7.88 -26.17 20.37
N PRO A 623 -7.54 -25.79 21.62
CA PRO A 623 -7.56 -26.70 22.76
C PRO A 623 -8.96 -27.27 23.04
N LEU A 624 -9.02 -28.58 23.26
CA LEU A 624 -10.25 -29.33 23.56
C LEU A 624 -10.14 -29.95 24.97
N PRO A 625 -10.27 -29.14 26.04
CA PRO A 625 -10.22 -29.66 27.40
C PRO A 625 -11.43 -30.56 27.69
N ASP A 626 -11.25 -31.56 28.54
CA ASP A 626 -12.36 -32.40 28.99
C ASP A 626 -13.22 -31.70 30.07
N LEU A 627 -14.35 -32.29 30.44
CA LEU A 627 -15.27 -31.69 31.41
C LEU A 627 -14.64 -31.56 32.81
N GLY A 628 -13.75 -32.47 33.19
CA GLY A 628 -12.96 -32.37 34.42
C GLY A 628 -12.04 -31.16 34.37
N GLU A 629 -11.30 -30.97 33.29
CA GLU A 629 -10.43 -29.79 33.08
C GLU A 629 -11.22 -28.47 33.04
N ILE A 630 -12.42 -28.45 32.43
CA ILE A 630 -13.32 -27.27 32.44
C ILE A 630 -13.76 -26.92 33.87
N ILE A 631 -14.10 -27.92 34.69
CA ILE A 631 -14.49 -27.73 36.11
C ILE A 631 -13.29 -27.32 36.95
N ASP A 632 -12.13 -27.97 36.79
CA ASP A 632 -10.90 -27.64 37.51
C ASP A 632 -10.45 -26.20 37.19
N GLY A 633 -10.49 -25.83 35.91
CA GLY A 633 -10.21 -24.50 35.40
C GLY A 633 -11.23 -23.41 35.79
N ALA A 634 -12.38 -23.79 36.36
CA ALA A 634 -13.32 -22.88 37.02
C ALA A 634 -13.03 -22.72 38.52
N LEU A 635 -12.53 -23.78 39.18
CA LEU A 635 -12.27 -23.82 40.62
C LEU A 635 -10.93 -23.22 41.02
N LYS A 636 -9.92 -23.19 40.13
CA LYS A 636 -8.59 -22.62 40.41
C LYS A 636 -7.93 -21.98 39.17
N PRO A 637 -6.98 -21.04 39.32
CA PRO A 637 -6.23 -20.48 38.20
C PRO A 637 -5.42 -21.54 37.43
N VAL A 638 -5.42 -21.44 36.10
CA VAL A 638 -4.61 -22.31 35.23
C VAL A 638 -3.13 -21.95 35.35
N ALA A 639 -2.32 -22.88 35.85
CA ALA A 639 -0.93 -22.64 36.21
C ALA A 639 0.09 -22.73 35.05
N ARG A 640 -0.31 -23.18 33.85
CA ARG A 640 0.58 -23.36 32.68
C ARG A 640 -0.11 -22.97 31.37
N PRO A 641 0.57 -22.31 30.41
CA PRO A 641 0.01 -22.10 29.08
C PRO A 641 -0.09 -23.41 28.29
N MET A 642 -1.23 -23.63 27.63
CA MET A 642 -1.53 -24.83 26.82
C MET A 642 -1.47 -24.57 25.32
N GLY A 643 -1.11 -25.57 24.51
CA GLY A 643 -1.08 -25.53 23.03
C GLY A 643 0.33 -25.39 22.42
N PRO A 644 0.47 -25.53 21.08
CA PRO A 644 1.77 -25.69 20.41
C PRO A 644 2.69 -24.45 20.49
N ASN A 645 2.16 -23.28 20.83
CA ASN A 645 2.91 -22.04 21.05
C ASN A 645 3.01 -21.66 22.54
N ALA A 646 2.86 -22.61 23.48
CA ALA A 646 3.00 -22.37 24.92
C ALA A 646 4.40 -21.85 25.32
N ARG A 647 5.43 -22.23 24.56
CA ARG A 647 6.73 -21.56 24.46
C ARG A 647 6.85 -21.02 23.04
N PHE A 648 7.41 -19.82 22.88
CA PHE A 648 7.63 -19.21 21.57
C PHE A 648 8.95 -18.42 21.55
N GLY A 649 9.42 -18.13 20.34
CA GLY A 649 10.59 -17.30 20.07
C GLY A 649 10.21 -16.01 19.33
N TYR A 650 11.03 -14.99 19.46
CA TYR A 650 10.92 -13.75 18.68
C TYR A 650 12.32 -13.13 18.48
N PRO A 651 12.60 -12.39 17.40
CA PRO A 651 13.90 -11.75 17.22
C PRO A 651 14.15 -10.65 18.27
N ARG A 652 15.34 -10.61 18.89
CA ARG A 652 15.71 -9.58 19.87
C ARG A 652 15.64 -8.20 19.22
N ARG A 653 16.38 -7.99 18.13
CA ARG A 653 16.42 -6.74 17.35
C ARG A 653 15.76 -6.90 15.99
N GLY A 654 15.18 -5.79 15.51
CA GLY A 654 14.62 -5.64 14.17
C GLY A 654 13.17 -6.09 14.00
N GLY A 655 12.53 -6.60 15.06
CA GLY A 655 11.20 -7.21 14.96
C GLY A 655 11.23 -8.48 14.09
N PHE A 656 10.06 -8.95 13.65
CA PHE A 656 9.97 -10.12 12.79
C PHE A 656 10.66 -9.94 11.41
N GLN A 657 10.86 -8.71 10.95
CA GLN A 657 11.66 -8.38 9.75
C GLN A 657 13.06 -9.00 9.81
N ALA A 658 13.71 -9.04 10.98
CA ALA A 658 15.06 -9.59 11.10
C ALA A 658 15.16 -11.08 10.72
N LEU A 659 14.09 -11.85 10.90
CA LEU A 659 14.01 -13.23 10.43
C LEU A 659 13.84 -13.31 8.90
N MET A 660 13.20 -12.30 8.29
CA MET A 660 13.00 -12.23 6.83
C MET A 660 14.30 -11.79 6.14
N ASP A 661 14.96 -10.77 6.68
CA ASP A 661 16.24 -10.27 6.18
C ASP A 661 17.37 -11.29 6.37
N GLY A 662 17.28 -12.14 7.40
CA GLY A 662 18.21 -13.26 7.63
C GLY A 662 18.31 -14.27 6.47
N PHE A 663 17.31 -14.34 5.57
CA PHE A 663 17.42 -15.17 4.35
C PHE A 663 18.35 -14.56 3.30
N LEU A 664 18.49 -13.23 3.25
CA LEU A 664 19.14 -12.52 2.15
C LEU A 664 20.62 -12.91 1.93
N PRO A 665 21.47 -13.13 2.97
CA PRO A 665 22.85 -13.56 2.77
C PRO A 665 23.02 -14.99 2.22
N HIS A 666 21.93 -15.77 2.17
CA HIS A 666 21.93 -17.17 1.76
C HIS A 666 21.24 -17.41 0.41
N ILE A 667 20.46 -16.45 -0.10
CA ILE A 667 19.81 -16.55 -1.41
C ILE A 667 20.88 -16.41 -2.51
N ARG A 668 20.98 -17.43 -3.36
CA ARG A 668 21.96 -17.50 -4.46
C ARG A 668 21.41 -16.97 -5.79
N GLY A 669 20.08 -16.99 -5.95
CA GLY A 669 19.37 -16.40 -7.08
C GLY A 669 19.30 -14.87 -7.03
N LYS A 670 18.81 -14.27 -8.10
CA LYS A 670 18.61 -12.82 -8.20
C LYS A 670 17.34 -12.40 -7.44
N ILE A 671 17.39 -11.26 -6.75
CA ILE A 671 16.22 -10.63 -6.13
C ILE A 671 15.97 -9.28 -6.84
N GLU A 672 14.72 -9.04 -7.24
CA GLU A 672 14.24 -7.78 -7.81
C GLU A 672 13.15 -7.19 -6.91
N LEU A 673 13.45 -6.06 -6.27
CA LEU A 673 12.53 -5.30 -5.42
C LEU A 673 11.86 -4.19 -6.24
N ASN A 674 10.67 -3.75 -5.82
CA ASN A 674 9.79 -2.87 -6.61
C ASN A 674 9.31 -3.49 -7.95
N ALA A 675 9.35 -4.82 -8.06
CA ALA A 675 8.92 -5.59 -9.21
C ALA A 675 7.42 -5.94 -9.12
N ASP A 676 6.56 -4.98 -9.47
CA ASP A 676 5.10 -5.22 -9.50
C ASP A 676 4.69 -6.07 -10.71
N VAL A 677 4.21 -7.29 -10.46
CA VAL A 677 3.74 -8.19 -11.54
C VAL A 677 2.32 -7.80 -11.95
N VAL A 678 2.14 -7.40 -13.22
CA VAL A 678 0.85 -6.91 -13.73
C VAL A 678 0.18 -7.84 -14.75
N GLN A 679 0.93 -8.78 -15.32
CA GLN A 679 0.38 -9.85 -16.15
C GLN A 679 1.23 -11.13 -16.01
N LEU A 680 0.55 -12.27 -16.02
CA LEU A 680 1.14 -13.58 -16.19
C LEU A 680 0.61 -14.18 -17.49
N LEU A 681 1.51 -14.70 -18.34
CA LEU A 681 1.19 -15.30 -19.63
C LEU A 681 1.64 -16.77 -19.61
N PRO A 682 0.80 -17.72 -19.15
CA PRO A 682 1.22 -19.11 -18.96
C PRO A 682 1.61 -19.82 -20.26
N SER A 683 0.92 -19.53 -21.38
CA SER A 683 1.27 -20.07 -22.70
C SER A 683 2.62 -19.58 -23.22
N GLU A 684 2.96 -18.31 -23.00
CA GLU A 684 4.28 -17.73 -23.28
C GLU A 684 5.34 -18.07 -22.21
N ARG A 685 4.95 -18.74 -21.11
CA ARG A 685 5.73 -18.90 -19.86
C ARG A 685 6.45 -17.61 -19.44
N THR A 686 5.72 -16.50 -19.48
CA THR A 686 6.28 -15.16 -19.30
C THR A 686 5.58 -14.41 -18.17
N VAL A 687 6.36 -13.85 -17.25
CA VAL A 687 5.92 -12.86 -16.26
C VAL A 687 6.20 -11.47 -16.83
N ALA A 688 5.21 -10.58 -16.81
CA ALA A 688 5.37 -9.18 -17.20
C ALA A 688 5.12 -8.24 -16.01
N LEU A 689 6.03 -7.29 -15.83
CA LEU A 689 5.97 -6.30 -14.76
C LEU A 689 5.28 -5.00 -15.21
N ALA A 690 4.87 -4.18 -14.23
CA ALA A 690 4.92 -2.72 -14.39
C ALA A 690 6.38 -2.31 -14.72
N ASP A 691 6.63 -1.10 -15.23
CA ASP A 691 7.85 -0.76 -16.00
C ASP A 691 8.00 -1.51 -17.35
N GLY A 692 7.35 -2.67 -17.50
CA GLY A 692 7.22 -3.44 -18.73
C GLY A 692 8.40 -4.36 -19.04
N ARG A 693 9.29 -4.67 -18.08
CA ARG A 693 10.20 -5.81 -18.17
C ARG A 693 9.42 -7.12 -18.29
N ARG A 694 9.98 -8.08 -19.03
CA ARG A 694 9.44 -9.44 -19.22
C ARG A 694 10.50 -10.48 -18.85
N PHE A 695 10.08 -11.50 -18.11
CA PHE A 695 10.92 -12.61 -17.65
C PHE A 695 10.33 -13.94 -18.09
N GLN A 696 11.11 -14.75 -18.80
CA GLN A 696 10.70 -16.10 -19.20
C GLN A 696 11.14 -17.12 -18.16
N TYR A 697 10.26 -18.09 -17.87
CA TYR A 697 10.50 -19.12 -16.86
C TYR A 697 10.40 -20.54 -17.44
N GLN A 698 11.19 -21.46 -16.90
CA GLN A 698 10.92 -22.90 -17.09
C GLN A 698 9.94 -23.43 -16.03
N ARG A 699 10.00 -22.89 -14.81
CA ARG A 699 9.08 -23.14 -13.67
C ARG A 699 8.70 -21.82 -13.01
N LEU A 700 7.44 -21.68 -12.58
CA LEU A 700 6.98 -20.53 -11.78
C LEU A 700 6.57 -21.00 -10.39
N ILE A 701 7.03 -20.33 -9.34
CA ILE A 701 6.53 -20.48 -7.97
C ILE A 701 5.73 -19.23 -7.61
N SER A 702 4.43 -19.38 -7.37
CA SER A 702 3.56 -18.31 -6.88
C SER A 702 3.43 -18.40 -5.36
N THR A 703 3.62 -17.28 -4.66
CA THR A 703 3.20 -17.13 -3.24
C THR A 703 2.17 -16.00 -3.06
N MET A 704 1.64 -15.44 -4.15
CA MET A 704 0.64 -14.37 -4.13
C MET A 704 -0.79 -14.90 -3.89
N PRO A 705 -1.78 -14.05 -3.56
CA PRO A 705 -3.17 -14.48 -3.41
C PRO A 705 -3.73 -15.15 -4.67
N LEU A 706 -4.29 -16.35 -4.51
CA LEU A 706 -4.77 -17.19 -5.62
C LEU A 706 -5.82 -16.51 -6.52
N PRO A 707 -6.79 -15.71 -5.99
CA PRO A 707 -7.68 -14.91 -6.84
C PRO A 707 -6.95 -13.87 -7.68
N GLU A 708 -5.92 -13.23 -7.11
CA GLU A 708 -5.11 -12.24 -7.82
C GLU A 708 -4.21 -12.89 -8.86
N LEU A 709 -3.65 -14.07 -8.60
CA LEU A 709 -2.89 -14.84 -9.60
C LEU A 709 -3.77 -15.13 -10.83
N VAL A 710 -4.99 -15.62 -10.62
CA VAL A 710 -5.97 -15.87 -11.70
C VAL A 710 -6.39 -14.57 -12.39
N ARG A 711 -6.47 -13.45 -11.66
CA ARG A 711 -6.73 -12.12 -12.25
C ARG A 711 -5.59 -11.62 -13.14
N LEU A 712 -4.31 -11.87 -12.77
CA LEU A 712 -3.14 -11.51 -13.57
C LEU A 712 -2.97 -12.40 -14.82
N VAL A 713 -3.44 -13.65 -14.76
CA VAL A 713 -3.56 -14.55 -15.94
C VAL A 713 -4.69 -14.11 -16.88
N GLY A 714 -5.77 -13.55 -16.33
CA GLY A 714 -6.83 -12.95 -17.13
C GLY A 714 -7.52 -13.94 -18.07
N ALA A 715 -7.44 -13.71 -19.38
CA ALA A 715 -8.20 -14.45 -20.38
C ALA A 715 -7.77 -15.92 -20.56
N GLU A 716 -6.49 -16.24 -20.31
CA GLU A 716 -5.95 -17.60 -20.48
C GLU A 716 -6.49 -18.61 -19.44
N ALA A 717 -6.88 -18.13 -18.25
CA ALA A 717 -7.53 -18.97 -17.24
C ALA A 717 -8.98 -19.27 -17.69
N PRO A 718 -9.41 -20.55 -17.80
CA PRO A 718 -10.76 -20.91 -18.24
C PRO A 718 -11.90 -20.27 -17.41
N PRO A 719 -13.12 -20.10 -17.98
CA PRO A 719 -14.24 -19.48 -17.28
C PRO A 719 -14.56 -20.07 -15.90
N GLU A 720 -14.45 -21.38 -15.76
CA GLU A 720 -14.63 -22.16 -14.53
C GLU A 720 -13.51 -21.93 -13.51
N VAL A 721 -12.26 -21.82 -13.96
CA VAL A 721 -11.11 -21.45 -13.11
C VAL A 721 -11.28 -20.02 -12.58
N ARG A 722 -11.69 -19.09 -13.45
CA ARG A 722 -12.02 -17.71 -13.06
C ARG A 722 -13.22 -17.63 -12.12
N ALA A 723 -14.20 -18.51 -12.25
CA ALA A 723 -15.35 -18.59 -11.35
C ALA A 723 -14.96 -19.15 -9.98
N ALA A 724 -14.23 -20.27 -9.94
CA ALA A 724 -13.69 -20.87 -8.72
C ALA A 724 -12.83 -19.87 -7.93
N ALA A 725 -11.94 -19.16 -8.62
CA ALA A 725 -11.09 -18.13 -8.02
C ALA A 725 -11.87 -16.96 -7.40
N ARG A 726 -12.97 -16.50 -8.03
CA ARG A 726 -13.88 -15.50 -7.44
C ARG A 726 -14.68 -16.02 -6.25
N GLY A 727 -14.85 -17.34 -6.14
CA GLY A 727 -15.51 -17.99 -5.01
C GLY A 727 -14.64 -18.12 -3.75
N LEU A 728 -13.35 -17.76 -3.80
CA LEU A 728 -12.42 -17.88 -2.68
C LEU A 728 -12.53 -16.70 -1.70
N ARG A 729 -13.19 -16.93 -0.56
CA ARG A 729 -13.44 -15.91 0.46
C ARG A 729 -12.24 -15.70 1.39
N HIS A 730 -12.07 -14.44 1.82
CA HIS A 730 -11.01 -14.00 2.73
C HIS A 730 -11.54 -12.93 3.70
N VAL A 731 -10.74 -12.62 4.73
CA VAL A 731 -10.94 -11.52 5.67
C VAL A 731 -9.73 -10.61 5.63
N SER A 732 -9.97 -9.31 5.69
CA SER A 732 -8.93 -8.28 5.76
C SER A 732 -8.67 -7.85 7.20
N VAL A 733 -7.47 -7.36 7.49
CA VAL A 733 -7.10 -6.80 8.79
C VAL A 733 -6.53 -5.40 8.62
N ARG A 734 -7.00 -4.47 9.44
CA ARG A 734 -6.38 -3.17 9.69
C ARG A 734 -5.73 -3.21 11.06
N CYS A 735 -4.43 -2.97 11.12
CA CYS A 735 -3.68 -2.86 12.36
C CYS A 735 -3.50 -1.37 12.71
N VAL A 736 -3.78 -1.02 13.96
CA VAL A 736 -3.44 0.28 14.56
C VAL A 736 -2.29 0.05 15.52
N ASN A 737 -1.10 0.54 15.17
CA ASN A 737 0.08 0.53 16.03
C ASN A 737 0.03 1.76 16.92
N ILE A 738 0.28 1.59 18.23
CA ILE A 738 0.25 2.66 19.23
C ILE A 738 1.48 2.52 20.13
N GLY A 739 2.25 3.60 20.29
CA GLY A 739 3.32 3.71 21.28
C GLY A 739 3.04 4.86 22.24
N ILE A 740 3.10 4.61 23.55
CA ILE A 740 2.78 5.58 24.61
C ILE A 740 3.98 5.89 25.52
N ALA A 741 3.97 7.05 26.19
CA ALA A 741 5.01 7.55 27.10
C ALA A 741 4.93 6.95 28.52
N ARG A 742 4.68 5.64 28.63
CA ARG A 742 4.60 4.91 29.90
C ARG A 742 5.14 3.50 29.71
N THR A 743 5.97 3.02 30.62
CA THR A 743 6.50 1.65 30.62
C THR A 743 5.53 0.67 31.31
N ASP A 744 5.86 -0.63 31.28
CA ASP A 744 5.28 -1.66 32.17
C ASP A 744 3.74 -1.75 32.14
N VAL A 745 3.16 -1.47 30.96
CA VAL A 745 1.71 -1.34 30.76
C VAL A 745 0.97 -2.64 31.03
N THR A 746 1.58 -3.77 30.69
CA THR A 746 1.04 -5.13 30.86
C THR A 746 2.17 -6.15 30.74
N ASP A 747 2.04 -7.28 31.42
CA ASP A 747 2.91 -8.47 31.34
C ASP A 747 2.53 -9.43 30.19
N LYS A 748 1.49 -9.08 29.41
CA LYS A 748 0.82 -9.97 28.46
C LYS A 748 1.41 -9.82 27.06
N HIS A 749 1.53 -10.92 26.34
CA HIS A 749 2.02 -10.94 24.96
C HIS A 749 0.92 -10.64 23.94
N TRP A 750 -0.28 -11.18 24.17
CA TRP A 750 -1.48 -10.79 23.44
C TRP A 750 -2.76 -11.04 24.24
N ILE A 751 -3.79 -10.28 23.90
CA ILE A 751 -5.09 -10.25 24.59
C ILE A 751 -6.19 -10.35 23.53
N TYR A 752 -7.13 -11.27 23.74
CA TYR A 752 -8.33 -11.43 22.89
C TYR A 752 -9.54 -10.69 23.47
N TYR A 753 -10.30 -10.02 22.61
CA TYR A 753 -11.43 -9.17 22.98
C TYR A 753 -12.73 -9.63 22.28
N PRO A 754 -13.50 -10.57 22.86
CA PRO A 754 -14.80 -11.00 22.32
C PRO A 754 -15.89 -9.92 22.33
N GLU A 755 -15.83 -8.95 23.24
CA GLU A 755 -16.92 -7.99 23.51
C GLU A 755 -16.84 -6.71 22.67
N ASP A 756 -17.58 -5.67 23.06
CA ASP A 756 -17.68 -4.37 22.36
C ASP A 756 -16.38 -3.55 22.44
N THR A 757 -15.46 -3.83 21.52
CA THR A 757 -14.33 -2.99 21.12
C THR A 757 -14.15 -3.12 19.60
N ILE A 758 -13.51 -2.15 18.96
CA ILE A 758 -13.25 -2.21 17.51
C ILE A 758 -12.24 -3.31 17.14
N PHE A 759 -11.17 -3.46 17.92
CA PHE A 759 -10.15 -4.51 17.76
C PHE A 759 -10.62 -5.85 18.32
N HIS A 760 -10.25 -6.95 17.65
CA HIS A 760 -10.52 -8.32 18.12
C HIS A 760 -9.36 -8.89 18.96
N ARG A 761 -8.15 -8.39 18.74
CA ARG A 761 -6.91 -8.78 19.42
C ARG A 761 -6.03 -7.54 19.63
N ILE A 762 -5.29 -7.50 20.74
CA ILE A 762 -4.09 -6.66 20.88
C ILE A 762 -2.88 -7.60 20.98
N PHE A 763 -1.82 -7.30 20.24
CA PHE A 763 -0.51 -7.92 20.38
C PHE A 763 0.50 -6.90 20.94
N VAL A 764 1.47 -7.36 21.74
CA VAL A 764 2.37 -6.50 22.49
C VAL A 764 3.84 -6.82 22.13
N GLN A 765 4.32 -6.22 21.04
CA GLN A 765 5.68 -6.45 20.52
C GLN A 765 6.77 -6.10 21.56
N GLY A 766 6.55 -5.10 22.41
CA GLY A 766 7.45 -4.72 23.50
C GLY A 766 7.67 -5.80 24.56
N ASN A 767 6.74 -6.76 24.68
CA ASN A 767 6.91 -7.95 25.53
C ASN A 767 7.48 -9.13 24.74
N ALA A 768 7.20 -9.22 23.42
CA ALA A 768 7.80 -10.23 22.55
C ALA A 768 9.34 -10.06 22.43
N SER A 769 9.84 -8.82 22.43
CA SER A 769 11.23 -8.48 22.75
C SER A 769 11.34 -7.11 23.43
N PRO A 770 12.16 -6.98 24.50
CA PRO A 770 12.38 -5.70 25.18
C PRO A 770 13.04 -4.63 24.29
N GLU A 771 13.76 -5.00 23.23
CA GLU A 771 14.38 -4.03 22.30
C GLU A 771 13.39 -3.44 21.27
N CYS A 772 12.11 -3.86 21.28
CA CYS A 772 11.05 -3.25 20.47
C CYS A 772 10.51 -1.93 21.05
N ASN A 773 10.73 -1.66 22.34
CA ASN A 773 10.33 -0.42 23.01
C ASN A 773 11.50 0.57 23.12
N PRO A 774 11.29 1.88 22.92
CA PRO A 774 12.27 2.89 23.31
C PRO A 774 12.25 3.09 24.85
N PRO A 775 13.34 3.60 25.46
CA PRO A 775 13.36 3.92 26.89
C PRO A 775 12.23 4.88 27.28
N GLY A 776 11.48 4.53 28.32
CA GLY A 776 10.32 5.30 28.79
C GLY A 776 9.01 5.07 28.01
N GLY A 777 9.03 4.28 26.93
CA GLY A 777 7.85 4.01 26.11
C GLY A 777 7.38 2.54 26.13
N PHE A 778 6.14 2.30 25.70
CA PHE A 778 5.59 0.96 25.51
C PHE A 778 4.68 0.89 24.27
N GLY A 779 4.93 -0.09 23.39
CA GLY A 779 4.26 -0.25 22.10
C GLY A 779 3.42 -1.52 21.98
N PHE A 780 2.25 -1.40 21.35
CA PHE A 780 1.35 -2.49 21.03
C PHE A 780 0.57 -2.26 19.73
N THR A 781 0.04 -3.32 19.15
CA THR A 781 -0.79 -3.30 17.93
C THR A 781 -2.21 -3.77 18.23
N CYS A 782 -3.20 -2.93 17.93
CA CYS A 782 -4.62 -3.28 17.91
C CYS A 782 -5.00 -3.84 16.54
N GLU A 783 -5.49 -5.07 16.47
CA GLU A 783 -5.87 -5.72 15.22
C GLU A 783 -7.39 -5.69 15.00
N ILE A 784 -7.83 -5.16 13.86
CA ILE A 784 -9.24 -4.97 13.51
C ILE A 784 -9.53 -5.73 12.23
N THR A 785 -10.42 -6.72 12.30
CA THR A 785 -10.87 -7.48 11.12
C THR A 785 -12.03 -6.77 10.42
N TYR A 786 -11.97 -6.69 9.09
CA TYR A 786 -13.01 -6.09 8.28
C TYR A 786 -13.22 -6.87 6.97
N SER A 787 -14.37 -6.64 6.34
CA SER A 787 -14.78 -7.26 5.07
C SER A 787 -15.95 -6.47 4.46
N PRO A 788 -16.41 -6.78 3.23
CA PRO A 788 -17.58 -6.13 2.65
C PRO A 788 -18.87 -6.29 3.48
N THR A 789 -18.99 -7.34 4.30
CA THR A 789 -20.13 -7.57 5.21
C THR A 789 -19.96 -6.94 6.59
N LYS A 790 -18.73 -6.53 6.94
CA LYS A 790 -18.38 -5.84 8.19
C LYS A 790 -17.29 -4.79 7.88
N PRO A 791 -17.63 -3.66 7.26
CA PRO A 791 -16.66 -2.61 6.95
C PRO A 791 -16.11 -1.97 8.23
N LEU A 792 -14.98 -1.26 8.11
CA LEU A 792 -14.50 -0.38 9.17
C LEU A 792 -15.51 0.77 9.37
N PRO A 793 -15.88 1.12 10.62
CA PRO A 793 -16.85 2.19 10.88
C PRO A 793 -16.28 3.60 10.66
N VAL A 794 -14.95 3.72 10.69
CA VAL A 794 -14.13 4.92 10.45
C VAL A 794 -12.78 4.47 9.90
N ASP A 795 -12.03 5.37 9.25
CA ASP A 795 -10.64 5.14 8.83
C ASP A 795 -9.75 6.36 9.17
N GLY A 796 -8.44 6.28 8.94
CA GLY A 796 -7.47 7.33 9.23
C GLY A 796 -7.35 7.60 10.74
N ASP A 797 -7.08 8.84 11.10
CA ASP A 797 -6.91 9.25 12.50
C ASP A 797 -8.18 9.10 13.34
N ALA A 798 -9.37 9.11 12.71
CA ALA A 798 -10.62 8.77 13.38
C ALA A 798 -10.65 7.29 13.84
N LEU A 799 -10.01 6.39 13.08
CA LEU A 799 -9.83 4.99 13.50
C LEU A 799 -8.79 4.85 14.61
N VAL A 800 -7.70 5.62 14.55
CA VAL A 800 -6.69 5.69 15.62
C VAL A 800 -7.33 6.17 16.92
N ALA A 801 -8.08 7.27 16.88
CA ALA A 801 -8.80 7.83 18.03
C ALA A 801 -9.85 6.84 18.58
N ARG A 802 -10.60 6.14 17.72
CA ARG A 802 -11.54 5.09 18.15
C ARG A 802 -10.81 3.90 18.80
N CYS A 803 -9.64 3.52 18.30
CA CYS A 803 -8.79 2.50 18.93
C CYS A 803 -8.31 2.92 20.32
N ILE A 804 -7.80 4.16 20.45
CA ILE A 804 -7.37 4.74 21.73
C ILE A 804 -8.53 4.75 22.74
N ALA A 805 -9.72 5.20 22.32
CA ALA A 805 -10.91 5.23 23.17
C ALA A 805 -11.30 3.82 23.66
N ASP A 806 -11.30 2.81 22.79
CA ASP A 806 -11.55 1.41 23.19
C ASP A 806 -10.40 0.83 24.03
N CYS A 807 -9.15 1.29 23.87
CA CYS A 807 -8.02 0.90 24.72
C CYS A 807 -8.14 1.46 26.15
N VAL A 808 -8.61 2.70 26.30
CA VAL A 808 -8.93 3.30 27.60
C VAL A 808 -10.12 2.58 28.24
N LYS A 809 -11.16 2.27 27.44
CA LYS A 809 -12.37 1.53 27.88
C LYS A 809 -12.06 0.14 28.46
N VAL A 810 -11.03 -0.55 27.96
CA VAL A 810 -10.58 -1.86 28.49
C VAL A 810 -9.39 -1.78 29.46
N GLY A 811 -8.95 -0.57 29.82
CA GLY A 811 -7.92 -0.34 30.82
C GLY A 811 -6.49 -0.74 30.42
N ILE A 812 -6.20 -0.94 29.12
CA ILE A 812 -4.79 -1.07 28.67
C ILE A 812 -4.11 0.31 28.56
N MET A 813 -4.89 1.35 28.21
CA MET A 813 -4.49 2.74 28.35
C MET A 813 -5.21 3.43 29.51
N GLN A 814 -4.58 4.46 30.06
CA GLN A 814 -5.18 5.42 30.99
C GLN A 814 -5.59 6.70 30.21
N PRO A 815 -6.60 7.46 30.67
CA PRO A 815 -7.02 8.70 29.99
C PRO A 815 -5.94 9.78 29.86
N GLY A 816 -4.86 9.70 30.66
CA GLY A 816 -3.71 10.61 30.63
C GLY A 816 -2.47 10.06 29.92
N ASP A 817 -2.54 8.89 29.27
CA ASP A 817 -1.40 8.33 28.55
C ASP A 817 -1.08 9.15 27.29
N GLN A 818 0.07 9.82 27.28
CA GLN A 818 0.56 10.51 26.09
C GLN A 818 0.93 9.49 25.00
N VAL A 819 0.27 9.58 23.85
CA VAL A 819 0.66 8.85 22.63
C VAL A 819 1.89 9.52 22.02
N LEU A 820 2.97 8.76 21.87
CA LEU A 820 4.23 9.19 21.24
C LEU A 820 4.29 8.84 19.74
N THR A 821 3.52 7.85 19.31
CA THR A 821 3.41 7.48 17.90
C THR A 821 2.14 6.66 17.64
N ALA A 822 1.59 6.82 16.44
CA ALA A 822 0.60 5.92 15.89
C ALA A 822 0.88 5.65 14.40
N SER A 823 0.47 4.49 13.90
CA SER A 823 0.47 4.19 12.46
C SER A 823 -0.56 3.13 12.10
N LEU A 824 -0.98 3.14 10.83
CA LEU A 824 -1.91 2.19 10.26
C LEU A 824 -1.18 1.22 9.32
N VAL A 825 -1.48 -0.07 9.42
CA VAL A 825 -1.05 -1.09 8.44
C VAL A 825 -2.27 -1.82 7.92
N ASP A 826 -2.45 -1.85 6.60
CA ASP A 826 -3.55 -2.54 5.94
C ASP A 826 -3.12 -3.89 5.35
N MET A 827 -3.93 -4.93 5.60
CA MET A 827 -3.73 -6.29 5.13
C MET A 827 -5.01 -6.79 4.44
N PRO A 828 -5.22 -6.48 3.14
CA PRO A 828 -6.42 -6.89 2.41
C PRO A 828 -6.64 -8.41 2.42
N TYR A 829 -5.57 -9.18 2.26
CA TYR A 829 -5.57 -10.64 2.43
C TYR A 829 -4.87 -11.00 3.74
N ALA A 830 -5.62 -11.08 4.84
CA ALA A 830 -5.10 -11.48 6.14
C ALA A 830 -5.45 -12.93 6.49
N TYR A 831 -6.72 -13.32 6.40
CA TYR A 831 -7.19 -14.69 6.67
C TYR A 831 -7.92 -15.28 5.46
N VAL A 832 -7.62 -16.54 5.13
CA VAL A 832 -8.40 -17.33 4.17
C VAL A 832 -9.60 -17.96 4.88
N VAL A 833 -10.80 -17.89 4.29
CA VAL A 833 -12.02 -18.44 4.90
C VAL A 833 -12.20 -19.89 4.43
N TYR A 834 -12.38 -20.79 5.38
CA TYR A 834 -12.76 -22.19 5.12
C TYR A 834 -14.28 -22.31 5.07
N ASP A 835 -14.87 -21.89 3.95
CA ASP A 835 -16.26 -22.20 3.64
C ASP A 835 -16.39 -23.56 2.93
N HIS A 836 -17.62 -24.08 2.84
CA HIS A 836 -17.89 -25.39 2.24
C HIS A 836 -17.60 -25.50 0.72
N ALA A 837 -17.39 -24.39 0.01
CA ALA A 837 -17.02 -24.39 -1.41
C ALA A 837 -15.50 -24.28 -1.62
N ARG A 838 -14.74 -23.76 -0.64
CA ARG A 838 -13.29 -23.56 -0.67
C ARG A 838 -12.54 -24.74 -1.28
N ALA A 839 -12.74 -25.96 -0.75
CA ALA A 839 -11.94 -27.12 -1.15
C ALA A 839 -12.10 -27.46 -2.66
N ALA A 840 -13.32 -27.37 -3.19
CA ALA A 840 -13.58 -27.56 -4.61
C ALA A 840 -12.97 -26.43 -5.45
N ASN A 841 -13.17 -25.17 -5.04
CA ASN A 841 -12.63 -24.00 -5.73
C ASN A 841 -11.09 -24.03 -5.80
N VAL A 842 -10.42 -24.36 -4.70
CA VAL A 842 -8.95 -24.51 -4.65
C VAL A 842 -8.48 -25.65 -5.55
N ALA A 843 -9.16 -26.81 -5.54
CA ALA A 843 -8.82 -27.93 -6.42
C ALA A 843 -8.92 -27.55 -7.92
N THR A 844 -10.03 -26.93 -8.34
CA THR A 844 -10.22 -26.47 -9.73
C THR A 844 -9.10 -25.53 -10.19
N VAL A 845 -8.71 -24.55 -9.37
CA VAL A 845 -7.64 -23.62 -9.73
C VAL A 845 -6.25 -24.28 -9.68
N ARG A 846 -5.99 -25.11 -8.65
CA ARG A 846 -4.71 -25.82 -8.47
C ARG A 846 -4.40 -26.75 -9.64
N THR A 847 -5.33 -27.63 -10.00
CA THR A 847 -5.16 -28.57 -11.13
C THR A 847 -4.90 -27.83 -12.45
N TRP A 848 -5.55 -26.68 -12.67
CA TRP A 848 -5.28 -25.88 -13.86
C TRP A 848 -3.88 -25.23 -13.82
N MET A 849 -3.51 -24.58 -12.72
CA MET A 849 -2.18 -23.94 -12.56
C MET A 849 -1.03 -24.95 -12.71
N GLU A 850 -1.16 -26.14 -12.13
CA GLU A 850 -0.19 -27.23 -12.26
C GLU A 850 -0.06 -27.69 -13.71
N SER A 851 -1.15 -27.76 -14.49
CA SER A 851 -1.11 -28.07 -15.92
C SER A 851 -0.33 -27.04 -16.75
N GLN A 852 -0.25 -25.78 -16.28
CA GLN A 852 0.52 -24.71 -16.89
C GLN A 852 1.98 -24.63 -16.39
N GLY A 853 2.39 -25.55 -15.50
CA GLY A 853 3.73 -25.55 -14.89
C GLY A 853 3.92 -24.50 -13.80
N ILE A 854 2.82 -24.00 -13.22
CA ILE A 854 2.82 -23.01 -12.13
C ILE A 854 2.62 -23.75 -10.81
N LEU A 855 3.61 -23.66 -9.92
CA LEU A 855 3.58 -24.21 -8.57
C LEU A 855 2.95 -23.18 -7.62
N LEU A 856 1.91 -23.57 -6.91
CA LEU A 856 1.26 -22.77 -5.88
C LEU A 856 1.87 -23.08 -4.52
N ALA A 857 2.34 -22.07 -3.79
CA ALA A 857 3.02 -22.28 -2.50
C ALA A 857 2.57 -21.28 -1.42
N GLY A 858 2.33 -21.77 -0.20
CA GLY A 858 2.12 -20.94 0.98
C GLY A 858 0.72 -20.35 1.12
N ARG A 859 0.52 -19.66 2.26
CA ARG A 859 -0.78 -19.21 2.81
C ARG A 859 -1.79 -18.73 1.77
N TYR A 860 -1.37 -17.84 0.88
CA TYR A 860 -2.28 -17.17 -0.05
C TYR A 860 -2.32 -17.78 -1.45
N SER A 861 -1.30 -18.54 -1.88
CA SER A 861 -1.34 -19.20 -3.20
C SER A 861 -1.93 -20.61 -3.14
N GLU A 862 -1.77 -21.31 -2.02
CA GLU A 862 -2.46 -22.59 -1.73
C GLU A 862 -3.83 -22.39 -1.06
N TRP A 863 -4.12 -21.15 -0.65
CA TRP A 863 -5.33 -20.74 0.07
C TRP A 863 -5.54 -21.48 1.41
N GLU A 864 -4.45 -21.86 2.08
CA GLU A 864 -4.43 -22.55 3.37
C GLU A 864 -4.07 -21.59 4.52
N TYR A 865 -4.65 -21.75 5.72
CA TYR A 865 -4.21 -21.01 6.90
C TYR A 865 -2.88 -21.60 7.40
N TYR A 866 -1.79 -20.93 7.07
CA TYR A 866 -0.42 -21.25 7.52
C TYR A 866 0.10 -20.22 8.53
N ASN A 867 0.97 -20.69 9.44
CA ASN A 867 1.89 -19.86 10.22
C ASN A 867 3.23 -19.72 9.46
N SER A 868 4.22 -19.04 10.04
CA SER A 868 5.53 -18.81 9.41
C SER A 868 6.31 -20.09 9.13
N ASP A 869 6.30 -21.06 10.06
CA ASP A 869 6.96 -22.37 9.91
C ASP A 869 6.40 -23.18 8.72
N HIS A 870 5.07 -23.28 8.63
CA HIS A 870 4.37 -23.91 7.51
C HIS A 870 4.66 -23.19 6.19
N ALA A 871 4.78 -21.86 6.21
CA ALA A 871 5.13 -21.09 5.03
C ALA A 871 6.58 -21.33 4.56
N PHE A 872 7.54 -21.47 5.48
CA PHE A 872 8.91 -21.87 5.13
C PHE A 872 8.94 -23.27 4.51
N MET A 873 8.24 -24.25 5.10
CA MET A 873 8.19 -25.61 4.58
C MET A 873 7.48 -25.70 3.23
N ALA A 874 6.44 -24.91 2.98
CA ALA A 874 5.83 -24.79 1.66
C ALA A 874 6.82 -24.22 0.61
N GLY A 875 7.61 -23.21 0.99
CA GLY A 875 8.66 -22.65 0.12
C GLY A 875 9.74 -23.67 -0.23
N LYS A 876 10.20 -24.43 0.77
CA LYS A 876 11.15 -25.54 0.60
C LYS A 876 10.62 -26.59 -0.38
N ARG A 877 9.40 -27.11 -0.14
CA ARG A 877 8.76 -28.11 -1.03
C ARG A 877 8.59 -27.58 -2.46
N ALA A 878 8.21 -26.31 -2.62
CA ALA A 878 8.06 -25.71 -3.95
C ALA A 878 9.38 -25.59 -4.71
N ALA A 879 10.48 -25.27 -4.01
CA ALA A 879 11.82 -25.29 -4.59
C ALA A 879 12.27 -26.70 -5.00
N GLU A 880 12.05 -27.70 -4.15
CA GLU A 880 12.38 -29.10 -4.44
C GLU A 880 11.58 -29.62 -5.66
N LEU A 881 10.28 -29.29 -5.75
CA LEU A 881 9.43 -29.59 -6.91
C LEU A 881 9.76 -28.76 -8.17
N ALA A 882 10.43 -27.61 -8.04
CA ALA A 882 10.96 -26.86 -9.17
C ALA A 882 12.25 -27.51 -9.69
N ALA A 883 13.22 -27.75 -8.82
CA ALA A 883 14.52 -28.33 -9.15
C ALA A 883 14.42 -29.72 -9.79
N ALA A 884 13.69 -30.66 -9.18
CA ALA A 884 13.54 -32.02 -9.72
C ALA A 884 12.94 -32.05 -11.14
N ALA A 885 12.07 -31.09 -11.46
CA ALA A 885 11.48 -30.96 -12.79
C ALA A 885 12.42 -30.31 -13.84
N LEU A 886 13.47 -29.60 -13.40
CA LEU A 886 14.54 -29.08 -14.26
C LEU A 886 15.61 -30.15 -14.55
N GLU A 887 15.82 -31.09 -13.64
CA GLU A 887 16.76 -32.21 -13.82
C GLU A 887 16.24 -33.33 -14.72
N ALA A 888 14.95 -33.67 -14.66
CA ALA A 888 14.37 -34.78 -15.41
C ALA A 888 14.62 -34.72 -16.95
N PRO A 889 14.54 -33.55 -17.64
CA PRO A 889 14.92 -33.43 -19.05
C PRO A 889 16.41 -33.71 -19.33
N VAL A 890 17.29 -33.43 -18.37
CA VAL A 890 18.73 -33.65 -18.50
C VAL A 890 19.05 -35.15 -18.40
N GLN A 891 18.47 -35.85 -17.43
CA GLN A 891 18.63 -37.30 -17.29
C GLN A 891 18.04 -38.05 -18.49
N ALA A 892 16.90 -37.62 -19.03
CA ALA A 892 16.32 -38.19 -20.24
C ALA A 892 17.20 -38.01 -21.50
N LYS A 893 17.94 -36.90 -21.60
CA LYS A 893 18.97 -36.70 -22.64
C LYS A 893 20.21 -37.58 -22.39
N ALA A 894 20.69 -37.68 -21.16
CA ALA A 894 21.85 -38.50 -20.79
C ALA A 894 21.60 -39.99 -21.09
N ALA A 895 20.42 -40.53 -20.75
CA ALA A 895 20.03 -41.90 -21.05
C ALA A 895 19.98 -42.18 -22.57
N ARG A 896 19.51 -41.22 -23.38
CA ARG A 896 19.53 -41.32 -24.85
C ARG A 896 20.94 -41.20 -25.45
N ALA A 897 21.85 -40.46 -24.82
CA ALA A 897 23.24 -40.36 -25.26
C ALA A 897 24.05 -41.63 -24.93
N GLY A 898 23.90 -42.17 -23.72
CA GLY A 898 24.59 -43.40 -23.29
C GLY A 898 24.19 -44.64 -24.12
N GLY A 899 22.97 -44.66 -24.66
CA GLY A 899 22.47 -45.75 -25.51
C GLY A 899 23.17 -45.90 -26.88
N LEU A 900 24.05 -44.98 -27.30
CA LEU A 900 24.72 -45.03 -28.61
C LEU A 900 26.19 -45.49 -28.59
N GLN A 901 26.74 -45.89 -27.44
CA GLN A 901 28.14 -46.39 -27.35
C GLN A 901 28.28 -47.86 -26.89
N ALA A 902 27.27 -48.69 -27.16
CA ALA A 902 27.30 -50.13 -26.90
C ALA A 902 27.23 -50.95 -28.20
N GLY A 903 28.19 -50.79 -29.13
CA GLY A 903 28.19 -51.58 -30.37
C GLY A 903 29.24 -51.27 -31.44
N SER A 904 30.53 -51.56 -31.19
CA SER A 904 31.49 -52.04 -32.23
C SER A 904 32.95 -52.23 -31.74
N SER A 905 33.19 -53.28 -30.94
CA SER A 905 34.51 -53.92 -30.78
C SER A 905 34.35 -55.22 -29.98
N GLY A 906 34.93 -56.36 -30.31
CA GLY A 906 35.78 -56.74 -31.45
C GLY A 906 36.26 -58.18 -31.21
N GLY A 907 36.38 -58.99 -32.26
CA GLY A 907 36.88 -60.37 -32.14
C GLY A 907 38.41 -60.48 -32.27
N GLU A 908 38.91 -61.70 -32.10
CA GLU A 908 40.31 -62.13 -32.24
C GLU A 908 41.26 -61.68 -31.11
N GLY A 909 41.93 -62.66 -30.47
CA GLY A 909 42.79 -62.49 -29.28
C GLY A 909 42.78 -63.74 -28.41
#